data_AF-A0A840TGJ5-F1
#
_entry.id   AF-A0A840TGJ5-F1
#
_cell.length_a   1.000
_cell.length_b   1.000
_cell.length_c   1.000
_cell.angle_alpha   90.00
_cell.angle_beta   90.00
_cell.angle_gamma   90.00
#
_symmetry.space_group_name_H-M   'P 1'
#
loop_
_entity.id
_entity.type
_entity.pdbx_description
1 polymer ?
#
loop_
_entity_poly.entity_id
_entity_poly.type
_entity_poly.pdbx_seq_one_letter_code
_entity_poly.pdbx_strand_id
1 'polypeptide(L)'
;MLPSLILRAGNFYFALIKCLRMRNVVSLVFTFCLLAFWEAASQAQPFERFITRRGDQLYDGNTVFRFIGVNTPNITGHHDGYQNTNPASGYAYDPMELTYEMESHFKDMAQMGVTVFRTWGITVADGTGKYEALVEGPKSYNETALRRMDKMLELCNRYRIRVILCLVKENNYWGGTKAFSALHGGGDYYTSAASKAGFKHLLTSLVNRKNHFTGQRYRDDASILAWEFGNEVPNDKVEWINEMATFLKQIDPNHLIADPRRANGTTQMAQLVDDVVNRCPLIDLVKTRQYPNYQGSVEQLWEVCKGKRPMLLDEFQRMEGFEQVLQQVQKTGTSGGLLWSLMKNQYTGGLGGHVLFHSYGWGGSRWPGFDSGDYFNESKNLMLIREYSYKIRGLKVPPLPAPVDAPFLFESTEKVYAALKWRASPGARYYEVERAKSKAGPWENVSGDLDISFDLYFYPMFTDATASPGESYYYRVKGKNENGTTPASNVIGPLKVDRKMMVDHLKDFSKTYAHSPNLTISTEAWPRLRQTEEEYYQAVRTASSGSGELVYRADEVKSLKVVAFGEGADSLTILYSPDGQSWNSSLAAVQKTIRSAYLSEYSGQTNNPLAKCTYAVDSFPAGTRYVKIVTANAGAANTFPWMGRVYVGFSGSFH
;
A
#
# COMPACT_ATOMS: atom_id res chain seq x y z
N MET A 1 -4.13 -49.28 -74.16
CA MET A 1 -3.70 -50.68 -74.16
C MET A 1 -2.76 -50.88 -72.98
N LEU A 2 -3.07 -51.86 -72.12
CA LEU A 2 -2.21 -52.47 -71.09
C LEU A 2 -0.91 -53.09 -71.70
N PRO A 3 0.07 -53.68 -70.95
CA PRO A 3 0.29 -53.75 -69.48
C PRO A 3 1.77 -53.68 -68.99
N SER A 4 1.93 -53.68 -67.65
CA SER A 4 2.91 -54.43 -66.80
C SER A 4 4.44 -54.19 -66.90
N LEU A 5 5.14 -53.95 -65.77
CA LEU A 5 5.64 -54.95 -64.80
C LEU A 5 6.61 -54.34 -63.76
N ILE A 6 6.58 -54.94 -62.58
CA ILE A 6 7.28 -54.64 -61.32
C ILE A 6 8.71 -55.23 -61.32
N LEU A 7 9.73 -54.54 -60.75
CA LEU A 7 10.63 -55.09 -59.69
C LEU A 7 11.75 -54.12 -59.19
N ARG A 8 11.69 -53.84 -57.88
CA ARG A 8 12.74 -53.78 -56.83
C ARG A 8 13.95 -52.79 -56.85
N ALA A 9 13.93 -51.98 -55.79
CA ALA A 9 14.95 -51.79 -54.74
C ALA A 9 16.14 -50.83 -54.97
N GLY A 10 16.23 -49.81 -54.09
CA GLY A 10 17.44 -49.04 -53.86
C GLY A 10 17.21 -47.57 -53.47
N ASN A 11 16.65 -47.35 -52.27
CA ASN A 11 16.68 -46.12 -51.45
C ASN A 11 17.01 -44.78 -52.12
N PHE A 12 16.10 -43.80 -52.03
CA PHE A 12 16.42 -42.54 -51.37
C PHE A 12 15.14 -41.86 -50.86
N TYR A 13 14.96 -41.99 -49.55
CA TYR A 13 14.16 -41.10 -48.71
C TYR A 13 14.53 -39.65 -49.02
N PHE A 14 13.52 -38.82 -49.32
CA PHE A 14 13.33 -37.41 -48.93
C PHE A 14 12.46 -36.71 -50.00
N ALA A 15 11.49 -35.91 -49.52
CA ALA A 15 10.59 -35.05 -50.31
C ALA A 15 9.30 -35.69 -50.88
N LEU A 16 8.40 -36.19 -50.01
CA LEU A 16 6.95 -36.10 -50.26
C LEU A 16 6.07 -36.22 -49.00
N ILE A 17 6.52 -35.68 -47.86
CA ILE A 17 5.69 -35.52 -46.64
C ILE A 17 5.84 -34.07 -46.15
N LYS A 18 5.33 -33.11 -46.93
CA LYS A 18 5.38 -31.69 -46.53
C LYS A 18 4.23 -30.82 -47.06
N CYS A 19 3.08 -31.40 -47.42
CA CYS A 19 1.94 -30.59 -47.88
C CYS A 19 0.55 -30.98 -47.36
N LEU A 20 0.42 -31.96 -46.46
CA LEU A 20 -0.91 -32.44 -46.02
C LEU A 20 -1.15 -32.46 -44.50
N ARG A 21 -0.32 -31.75 -43.72
CA ARG A 21 -0.48 -31.69 -42.25
C ARG A 21 -0.56 -30.29 -41.64
N MET A 22 -0.83 -29.26 -42.44
CA MET A 22 -0.99 -27.87 -41.93
C MET A 22 -2.43 -27.34 -41.96
N ARG A 23 -3.36 -27.96 -42.71
CA ARG A 23 -4.74 -27.46 -42.78
C ARG A 23 -5.61 -27.81 -41.57
N ASN A 24 -5.31 -28.88 -40.84
CA ASN A 24 -6.08 -29.30 -39.66
C ASN A 24 -5.47 -28.88 -38.31
N VAL A 25 -4.23 -28.36 -38.29
CA VAL A 25 -3.62 -27.83 -37.07
C VAL A 25 -3.92 -26.34 -36.90
N VAL A 26 -4.02 -25.58 -38.00
CA VAL A 26 -4.35 -24.14 -37.94
C VAL A 26 -5.81 -23.93 -37.50
N SER A 27 -6.73 -24.83 -37.86
CA SER A 27 -8.12 -24.74 -37.40
C SER A 27 -8.29 -25.16 -35.93
N LEU A 28 -7.52 -26.15 -35.43
CA LEU A 28 -7.57 -26.55 -34.02
C LEU A 28 -6.93 -25.50 -33.09
N VAL A 29 -5.86 -24.84 -33.53
CA VAL A 29 -5.19 -23.77 -32.76
C VAL A 29 -6.03 -22.49 -32.76
N PHE A 30 -6.74 -22.16 -33.85
CA PHE A 30 -7.68 -21.03 -33.84
C PHE A 30 -8.90 -21.28 -32.95
N THR A 31 -9.42 -22.51 -32.87
CA THR A 31 -10.54 -22.83 -31.97
C THR A 31 -10.09 -22.93 -30.51
N PHE A 32 -8.87 -23.37 -30.21
CA PHE A 32 -8.32 -23.35 -28.84
C PHE A 32 -7.98 -21.93 -28.37
N CYS A 33 -7.52 -21.04 -29.26
CA CYS A 33 -7.34 -19.63 -28.93
C CYS A 33 -8.69 -18.91 -28.77
N LEU A 34 -9.72 -19.21 -29.56
CA LEU A 34 -11.05 -18.61 -29.35
C LEU A 34 -11.78 -19.13 -28.10
N LEU A 35 -11.44 -20.32 -27.58
CA LEU A 35 -11.94 -20.83 -26.30
C LEU A 35 -11.12 -20.33 -25.09
N ALA A 36 -9.80 -20.16 -25.24
CA ALA A 36 -8.94 -19.57 -24.19
C ALA A 36 -9.11 -18.05 -24.05
N PHE A 37 -9.65 -17.36 -25.06
CA PHE A 37 -10.00 -15.94 -24.99
C PHE A 37 -11.47 -15.68 -24.60
N TRP A 38 -12.28 -16.72 -24.35
CA TRP A 38 -13.63 -16.56 -23.80
C TRP A 38 -13.68 -16.73 -22.26
N GLU A 39 -12.67 -17.33 -21.63
CA GLU A 39 -12.63 -17.43 -20.17
C GLU A 39 -12.21 -16.12 -19.46
N ALA A 40 -11.63 -15.15 -20.17
CA ALA A 40 -11.16 -13.88 -19.59
C ALA A 40 -12.20 -12.74 -19.65
N ALA A 41 -13.45 -13.04 -20.02
CA ALA A 41 -14.59 -12.12 -19.89
C ALA A 41 -15.85 -12.86 -19.40
N SER A 42 -15.68 -13.82 -18.49
CA SER A 42 -16.76 -14.12 -17.56
C SER A 42 -16.92 -12.85 -16.71
N GLN A 43 -17.99 -12.07 -16.94
CA GLN A 43 -18.55 -11.24 -15.87
C GLN A 43 -18.69 -12.20 -14.69
N ALA A 44 -17.76 -12.13 -13.73
CA ALA A 44 -17.81 -13.01 -12.59
C ALA A 44 -19.19 -12.82 -11.97
N GLN A 45 -19.94 -13.92 -11.95
CA GLN A 45 -21.31 -13.88 -11.45
C GLN A 45 -21.27 -13.31 -10.04
N PRO A 46 -22.21 -12.42 -9.67
CA PRO A 46 -22.28 -11.89 -8.31
C PRO A 46 -22.37 -13.03 -7.27
N PHE A 47 -22.11 -12.71 -6.00
CA PHE A 47 -22.34 -13.69 -4.94
C PHE A 47 -23.81 -14.13 -4.94
N GLU A 48 -24.05 -15.44 -5.04
CA GLU A 48 -25.41 -15.99 -5.11
C GLU A 48 -26.13 -15.99 -3.76
N ARG A 49 -25.39 -15.87 -2.65
CA ARG A 49 -25.89 -16.06 -1.29
C ARG A 49 -25.24 -15.10 -0.31
N PHE A 50 -26.05 -14.63 0.64
CA PHE A 50 -25.59 -13.94 1.85
C PHE A 50 -24.98 -14.95 2.82
N ILE A 51 -23.97 -14.49 3.58
CA ILE A 51 -23.45 -15.27 4.71
C ILE A 51 -24.45 -15.19 5.85
N THR A 52 -24.72 -16.33 6.47
CA THR A 52 -25.66 -16.43 7.60
C THR A 52 -24.94 -16.83 8.88
N ARG A 53 -25.53 -16.50 10.02
CA ARG A 53 -25.06 -16.94 11.34
C ARG A 53 -25.89 -18.10 11.84
N ARG A 54 -25.25 -19.13 12.39
CA ARG A 54 -25.91 -20.19 13.18
C ARG A 54 -25.11 -20.42 14.45
N GLY A 55 -25.70 -20.06 15.60
CA GLY A 55 -25.00 -20.12 16.89
C GLY A 55 -23.78 -19.19 16.90
N ASP A 56 -22.60 -19.80 17.10
CA ASP A 56 -21.29 -19.17 17.18
C ASP A 56 -20.46 -19.27 15.87
N GLN A 57 -21.07 -19.69 14.77
CA GLN A 57 -20.41 -19.86 13.47
C GLN A 57 -21.11 -19.10 12.34
N LEU A 58 -20.35 -18.77 11.29
CA LEU A 58 -20.84 -18.22 10.04
C LEU A 58 -20.95 -19.31 8.97
N TYR A 59 -21.85 -19.14 8.00
CA TYR A 59 -22.13 -20.12 6.95
C TYR A 59 -22.33 -19.46 5.58
N ASP A 60 -21.68 -20.02 4.56
CA ASP A 60 -22.04 -19.84 3.15
C ASP A 60 -22.87 -21.04 2.71
N GLY A 61 -24.20 -20.86 2.61
CA GLY A 61 -25.13 -21.98 2.45
C GLY A 61 -25.06 -22.93 3.65
N ASN A 62 -24.53 -24.14 3.43
CA ASN A 62 -24.38 -25.17 4.47
C ASN A 62 -22.92 -25.40 4.90
N THR A 63 -21.98 -24.66 4.33
CA THR A 63 -20.56 -24.78 4.65
C THR A 63 -20.18 -23.71 5.66
N VAL A 64 -19.47 -24.11 6.71
CA VAL A 64 -18.90 -23.18 7.69
C VAL A 64 -17.97 -22.20 6.96
N PHE A 65 -18.24 -20.91 7.11
CA PHE A 65 -17.50 -19.84 6.48
C PHE A 65 -16.49 -19.24 7.45
N ARG A 66 -15.20 -19.41 7.14
CA ARG A 66 -14.09 -18.87 7.92
C ARG A 66 -13.05 -18.24 7.00
N PHE A 67 -12.33 -17.24 7.49
CA PHE A 67 -11.40 -16.47 6.65
C PHE A 67 -10.17 -15.95 7.40
N ILE A 68 -9.08 -15.78 6.67
CA ILE A 68 -8.01 -14.84 7.03
C ILE A 68 -8.03 -13.75 5.97
N GLY A 69 -8.02 -12.50 6.41
CA GLY A 69 -8.17 -11.34 5.55
C GLY A 69 -7.30 -10.17 5.98
N VAL A 70 -7.65 -8.98 5.50
CA VAL A 70 -6.89 -7.75 5.73
C VAL A 70 -7.82 -6.56 6.02
N ASN A 71 -7.33 -5.57 6.74
CA ASN A 71 -7.91 -4.23 6.76
C ASN A 71 -7.31 -3.42 5.61
N THR A 72 -8.16 -2.67 4.91
CA THR A 72 -7.77 -1.79 3.80
C THR A 72 -8.28 -0.37 4.06
N PRO A 73 -7.65 0.39 4.98
CA PRO A 73 -8.14 1.69 5.42
C PRO A 73 -8.27 2.72 4.29
N ASN A 74 -7.48 2.56 3.22
CA ASN A 74 -7.36 3.51 2.11
C ASN A 74 -7.95 2.99 0.78
N ILE A 75 -8.81 1.95 0.81
CA ILE A 75 -9.33 1.34 -0.42
C ILE A 75 -10.26 2.29 -1.18
N THR A 76 -11.12 3.03 -0.49
CA THR A 76 -12.04 4.01 -1.07
C THR A 76 -11.47 5.43 -1.17
N GLY A 77 -10.22 5.63 -0.76
CA GLY A 77 -9.56 6.92 -0.79
C GLY A 77 -8.15 6.90 -0.23
N HIS A 78 -7.26 7.71 -0.79
CA HIS A 78 -5.91 7.83 -0.27
C HIS A 78 -5.84 8.94 0.77
N HIS A 79 -5.27 8.59 1.91
CA HIS A 79 -4.98 9.53 2.97
C HIS A 79 -3.52 9.40 3.36
N ASP A 80 -2.76 10.45 3.05
CA ASP A 80 -1.40 10.61 3.52
C ASP A 80 -1.32 11.80 4.49
N GLY A 81 -0.77 11.55 5.67
CA GLY A 81 -0.40 12.55 6.68
C GLY A 81 0.81 13.41 6.30
N TYR A 82 1.38 13.24 5.10
CA TYR A 82 2.39 14.10 4.47
C TYR A 82 1.79 15.23 3.61
N GLN A 83 0.51 15.57 3.75
CA GLN A 83 -0.10 16.72 3.06
C GLN A 83 0.71 18.02 3.21
N ASN A 84 1.46 18.18 4.30
CA ASN A 84 2.35 19.32 4.55
C ASN A 84 3.68 19.28 3.77
N THR A 85 4.10 18.15 3.23
CA THR A 85 5.42 17.95 2.59
C THR A 85 5.31 17.58 1.13
N ASN A 86 4.16 17.10 0.69
CA ASN A 86 3.82 16.98 -0.71
C ASN A 86 2.33 17.37 -0.90
N PRO A 87 2.05 18.61 -1.33
CA PRO A 87 0.68 19.03 -1.64
C PRO A 87 0.03 18.17 -2.74
N ALA A 88 0.83 17.59 -3.63
CA ALA A 88 0.38 16.63 -4.65
C ALA A 88 0.20 15.21 -4.09
N SER A 89 0.69 14.92 -2.88
CA SER A 89 0.24 13.80 -2.04
C SER A 89 -0.88 14.19 -1.07
N GLY A 90 -1.62 15.25 -1.41
CA GLY A 90 -2.96 15.38 -0.88
C GLY A 90 -3.83 14.18 -1.30
N TYR A 91 -5.12 14.39 -1.33
CA TYR A 91 -6.11 13.41 -1.71
C TYR A 91 -6.03 13.04 -3.19
N ALA A 92 -5.01 12.26 -3.55
CA ALA A 92 -4.86 11.68 -4.86
C ALA A 92 -5.82 10.49 -4.92
N TYR A 93 -6.90 10.67 -5.67
CA TYR A 93 -7.77 9.58 -6.04
C TYR A 93 -7.37 9.16 -7.44
N ASP A 94 -7.30 7.84 -7.68
CA ASP A 94 -7.29 7.36 -9.04
C ASP A 94 -8.55 7.86 -9.76
N PRO A 95 -8.45 8.22 -11.05
CA PRO A 95 -9.64 8.44 -11.85
C PRO A 95 -10.53 7.21 -11.76
N MET A 96 -11.80 7.41 -11.41
CA MET A 96 -12.78 6.34 -11.19
C MET A 96 -13.03 5.49 -12.45
N GLU A 97 -12.63 6.00 -13.61
CA GLU A 97 -12.69 5.29 -14.89
C GLU A 97 -11.53 4.31 -15.04
N LEU A 98 -10.40 4.57 -14.37
CA LEU A 98 -9.20 3.73 -14.42
C LEU A 98 -9.20 2.70 -13.29
N THR A 99 -9.61 3.10 -12.08
CA THR A 99 -9.77 2.21 -10.90
C THR A 99 -8.52 1.41 -10.57
N TYR A 100 -7.37 1.87 -11.06
CA TYR A 100 -6.12 1.13 -11.08
C TYR A 100 -5.65 0.81 -9.66
N GLU A 101 -5.73 1.75 -8.72
CA GLU A 101 -5.24 1.51 -7.36
C GLU A 101 -6.15 0.52 -6.63
N MET A 102 -7.46 0.69 -6.80
CA MET A 102 -8.46 -0.15 -6.16
C MET A 102 -8.40 -1.58 -6.72
N GLU A 103 -8.40 -1.75 -8.04
CA GLU A 103 -8.34 -3.07 -8.67
C GLU A 103 -6.98 -3.76 -8.42
N SER A 104 -5.87 -3.01 -8.34
CA SER A 104 -4.58 -3.56 -7.89
C SER A 104 -4.69 -4.21 -6.52
N HIS A 105 -5.38 -3.56 -5.57
CA HIS A 105 -5.65 -4.11 -4.23
C HIS A 105 -6.37 -5.46 -4.30
N PHE A 106 -7.39 -5.58 -5.16
CA PHE A 106 -8.14 -6.82 -5.34
C PHE A 106 -7.31 -7.93 -6.00
N LYS A 107 -6.46 -7.59 -6.98
CA LYS A 107 -5.52 -8.53 -7.60
C LYS A 107 -4.51 -9.05 -6.58
N ASP A 108 -3.95 -8.17 -5.75
CA ASP A 108 -3.04 -8.56 -4.66
C ASP A 108 -3.74 -9.47 -3.64
N MET A 109 -4.93 -9.08 -3.17
CA MET A 109 -5.74 -9.89 -2.25
C MET A 109 -6.09 -11.27 -2.84
N ALA A 110 -6.40 -11.35 -4.13
CA ALA A 110 -6.65 -12.63 -4.81
C ALA A 110 -5.40 -13.52 -4.82
N GLN A 111 -4.20 -12.96 -5.09
CA GLN A 111 -2.94 -13.70 -5.00
C GLN A 111 -2.66 -14.20 -3.57
N MET A 112 -3.04 -13.41 -2.57
CA MET A 112 -2.99 -13.77 -1.14
C MET A 112 -4.03 -14.81 -0.74
N GLY A 113 -5.04 -15.09 -1.57
CA GLY A 113 -6.18 -15.95 -1.20
C GLY A 113 -7.13 -15.33 -0.18
N VAL A 114 -7.08 -14.00 0.00
CA VAL A 114 -8.00 -13.25 0.86
C VAL A 114 -9.41 -13.32 0.29
N THR A 115 -10.39 -13.65 1.13
CA THR A 115 -11.82 -13.71 0.77
C THR A 115 -12.66 -12.69 1.49
N VAL A 116 -12.10 -11.99 2.48
CA VAL A 116 -12.77 -10.93 3.24
C VAL A 116 -11.78 -9.81 3.53
N PHE A 117 -12.18 -8.56 3.34
CA PHE A 117 -11.48 -7.41 3.87
C PHE A 117 -12.42 -6.51 4.67
N ARG A 118 -11.83 -5.57 5.43
CA ARG A 118 -12.57 -4.57 6.21
C ARG A 118 -12.15 -3.16 5.83
N THR A 119 -13.13 -2.28 5.61
CA THR A 119 -12.89 -0.83 5.52
C THR A 119 -12.75 -0.25 6.94
N TRP A 120 -12.05 0.87 7.09
CA TRP A 120 -11.82 1.43 8.44
C TRP A 120 -12.92 2.37 8.94
N GLY A 121 -13.57 3.08 8.02
CA GLY A 121 -14.66 4.00 8.31
C GLY A 121 -14.91 4.94 7.14
N ILE A 122 -16.12 5.48 7.04
CA ILE A 122 -16.43 6.54 6.08
C ILE A 122 -15.85 7.89 6.56
N THR A 123 -15.64 8.81 5.62
CA THR A 123 -15.19 10.18 5.89
C THR A 123 -16.38 11.10 6.15
N VAL A 124 -16.24 12.04 7.09
CA VAL A 124 -17.31 12.96 7.52
C VAL A 124 -16.76 14.37 7.56
N ALA A 125 -17.42 15.34 6.93
CA ALA A 125 -16.93 16.71 6.86
C ALA A 125 -16.76 17.31 8.26
N ASP A 126 -15.57 17.85 8.53
CA ASP A 126 -15.21 18.52 9.79
C ASP A 126 -14.96 20.02 9.63
N GLY A 127 -15.23 20.57 8.45
CA GLY A 127 -15.03 21.98 8.11
C GLY A 127 -13.60 22.36 7.73
N THR A 128 -12.64 21.43 7.77
CA THR A 128 -11.24 21.75 7.42
C THR A 128 -11.01 21.87 5.91
N GLY A 129 -11.86 21.23 5.10
CA GLY A 129 -11.68 21.14 3.64
C GLY A 129 -10.43 20.37 3.21
N LYS A 130 -9.76 19.66 4.14
CA LYS A 130 -8.51 18.97 3.85
C LYS A 130 -8.69 17.71 3.03
N TYR A 131 -9.87 17.10 3.05
CA TYR A 131 -10.19 15.79 2.46
C TYR A 131 -11.56 15.73 1.83
N GLU A 132 -11.76 14.73 0.96
CA GLU A 132 -13.09 14.44 0.43
C GLU A 132 -13.92 13.70 1.48
N ALA A 133 -14.98 14.36 1.94
CA ALA A 133 -15.92 13.79 2.89
C ALA A 133 -17.06 13.08 2.16
N LEU A 134 -17.36 11.84 2.55
CA LEU A 134 -18.56 11.15 2.05
C LEU A 134 -19.82 11.78 2.62
N VAL A 135 -19.83 12.10 3.91
CA VAL A 135 -20.93 12.81 4.58
C VAL A 135 -20.59 14.29 4.66
N GLU A 136 -21.31 15.12 3.90
CA GLU A 136 -21.04 16.57 3.81
C GLU A 136 -21.93 17.38 4.74
N GLY A 137 -23.08 16.84 5.12
CA GLY A 137 -24.04 17.50 5.99
C GLY A 137 -25.29 16.66 6.23
N PRO A 138 -26.31 17.20 6.93
CA PRO A 138 -27.55 16.49 7.15
C PRO A 138 -28.21 16.06 5.84
N LYS A 139 -28.31 14.73 5.64
CA LYS A 139 -28.88 14.13 4.43
C LYS A 139 -28.16 14.55 3.14
N SER A 140 -26.92 15.02 3.23
CA SER A 140 -26.08 15.42 2.10
C SER A 140 -24.87 14.51 2.02
N TYR A 141 -24.71 13.84 0.88
CA TYR A 141 -23.65 12.88 0.63
C TYR A 141 -22.94 13.18 -0.68
N ASN A 142 -21.62 13.03 -0.68
CA ASN A 142 -20.80 13.23 -1.86
C ASN A 142 -20.98 12.06 -2.85
N GLU A 143 -21.55 12.34 -4.02
CA GLU A 143 -21.83 11.31 -5.03
C GLU A 143 -20.55 10.69 -5.60
N THR A 144 -19.46 11.45 -5.72
CA THR A 144 -18.16 10.92 -6.17
C THR A 144 -17.60 9.92 -5.15
N ALA A 145 -17.64 10.26 -3.86
CA ALA A 145 -17.25 9.35 -2.78
C ALA A 145 -18.09 8.06 -2.78
N LEU A 146 -19.41 8.20 -2.94
CA LEU A 146 -20.32 7.05 -3.01
C LEU A 146 -20.09 6.18 -4.25
N ARG A 147 -19.70 6.76 -5.40
CA ARG A 147 -19.29 5.97 -6.58
C ARG A 147 -18.01 5.18 -6.33
N ARG A 148 -17.11 5.62 -5.45
CA ARG A 148 -15.94 4.80 -5.05
C ARG A 148 -16.40 3.56 -4.29
N MET A 149 -17.39 3.69 -3.40
CA MET A 149 -17.99 2.54 -2.73
C MET A 149 -18.69 1.62 -3.74
N ASP A 150 -19.40 2.17 -4.73
CA ASP A 150 -20.04 1.38 -5.79
C ASP A 150 -19.01 0.56 -6.57
N LYS A 151 -17.89 1.19 -6.96
CA LYS A 151 -16.82 0.50 -7.67
C LYS A 151 -16.17 -0.58 -6.81
N MET A 152 -15.94 -0.30 -5.53
CA MET A 152 -15.41 -1.28 -4.59
C MET A 152 -16.32 -2.52 -4.52
N LEU A 153 -17.64 -2.35 -4.41
CA LEU A 153 -18.58 -3.49 -4.37
C LEU A 153 -18.69 -4.22 -5.71
N GLU A 154 -18.54 -3.52 -6.84
CA GLU A 154 -18.42 -4.17 -8.15
C GLU A 154 -17.18 -5.08 -8.19
N LEU A 155 -16.03 -4.59 -7.72
CA LEU A 155 -14.80 -5.36 -7.63
C LEU A 155 -14.88 -6.49 -6.60
N CYS A 156 -15.57 -6.29 -5.47
CA CYS A 156 -15.86 -7.34 -4.50
C CYS A 156 -16.57 -8.52 -5.17
N ASN A 157 -17.61 -8.26 -5.97
CA ASN A 157 -18.28 -9.28 -6.76
C ASN A 157 -17.35 -9.89 -7.82
N ARG A 158 -16.60 -9.06 -8.56
CA ARG A 158 -15.70 -9.50 -9.63
C ARG A 158 -14.63 -10.48 -9.14
N TYR A 159 -14.01 -10.17 -8.01
CA TYR A 159 -12.90 -10.94 -7.43
C TYR A 159 -13.37 -11.96 -6.38
N ARG A 160 -14.68 -12.07 -6.11
CA ARG A 160 -15.25 -12.94 -5.07
C ARG A 160 -14.63 -12.70 -3.69
N ILE A 161 -14.47 -11.43 -3.33
CA ILE A 161 -13.98 -10.99 -2.02
C ILE A 161 -15.10 -10.22 -1.33
N ARG A 162 -15.48 -10.60 -0.11
CA ARG A 162 -16.52 -9.91 0.65
C ARG A 162 -15.94 -8.76 1.49
N VAL A 163 -16.77 -7.79 1.84
CA VAL A 163 -16.36 -6.61 2.64
C VAL A 163 -17.13 -6.50 3.94
N ILE A 164 -16.44 -6.18 5.04
CA ILE A 164 -17.06 -5.62 6.24
C ILE A 164 -17.05 -4.09 6.09
N LEU A 165 -18.23 -3.48 5.99
CA LEU A 165 -18.38 -2.04 5.79
C LEU A 165 -18.44 -1.32 7.12
N CYS A 166 -17.33 -0.73 7.52
CA CYS A 166 -17.26 0.14 8.68
C CYS A 166 -17.74 1.56 8.35
N LEU A 167 -18.64 2.09 9.15
CA LEU A 167 -19.28 3.39 8.95
C LEU A 167 -18.59 4.49 9.77
N VAL A 168 -19.27 5.12 10.73
CA VAL A 168 -18.78 6.35 11.40
C VAL A 168 -17.90 5.99 12.59
N LYS A 169 -16.59 6.19 12.46
CA LYS A 169 -15.59 5.87 13.49
C LYS A 169 -15.53 6.88 14.64
N GLU A 170 -15.07 6.42 15.80
CA GLU A 170 -14.99 7.23 17.03
C GLU A 170 -13.86 8.26 17.02
N ASN A 171 -12.71 7.92 16.43
CA ASN A 171 -11.60 8.88 16.31
C ASN A 171 -11.92 10.02 15.33
N ASN A 172 -11.15 11.11 15.40
CA ASN A 172 -11.40 12.31 14.60
C ASN A 172 -10.69 12.32 13.23
N TYR A 173 -10.02 11.24 12.84
CA TYR A 173 -9.22 11.21 11.61
C TYR A 173 -10.12 11.25 10.39
N TRP A 174 -10.05 12.29 9.56
CA TRP A 174 -10.98 12.44 8.41
C TRP A 174 -12.45 12.44 8.85
N GLY A 175 -12.68 13.07 10.00
CA GLY A 175 -13.98 13.11 10.66
C GLY A 175 -14.30 11.83 11.43
N GLY A 176 -15.47 11.83 12.05
CA GLY A 176 -15.91 10.76 12.94
C GLY A 176 -17.17 11.17 13.67
N THR A 177 -17.43 10.53 14.81
CA THR A 177 -18.63 10.77 15.62
C THR A 177 -18.78 12.25 16.03
N LYS A 178 -17.69 12.91 16.41
CA LYS A 178 -17.69 14.36 16.75
C LYS A 178 -18.09 15.24 15.57
N ALA A 179 -17.49 15.02 14.40
CA ALA A 179 -17.80 15.78 13.18
C ALA A 179 -19.25 15.53 12.73
N PHE A 180 -19.68 14.26 12.76
CA PHE A 180 -21.05 13.88 12.42
C PHE A 180 -22.06 14.56 13.35
N SER A 181 -21.82 14.54 14.67
CA SER A 181 -22.67 15.23 15.63
C SER A 181 -22.74 16.74 15.34
N ALA A 182 -21.61 17.38 15.05
CA ALA A 182 -21.56 18.81 14.70
C ALA A 182 -22.40 19.14 13.45
N LEU A 183 -22.34 18.31 12.41
CA LEU A 183 -23.20 18.47 11.22
C LEU A 183 -24.69 18.39 11.56
N HIS A 184 -25.06 17.65 12.60
CA HIS A 184 -26.44 17.44 13.06
C HIS A 184 -26.85 18.33 14.25
N GLY A 185 -26.19 19.47 14.44
CA GLY A 185 -26.55 20.46 15.48
C GLY A 185 -25.81 20.29 16.82
N GLY A 186 -24.86 19.36 16.89
CA GLY A 186 -23.98 19.16 18.04
C GLY A 186 -24.54 18.25 19.15
N GLY A 187 -23.85 18.26 20.29
CA GLY A 187 -24.13 17.39 21.43
C GLY A 187 -23.45 16.02 21.31
N ASP A 188 -23.87 15.09 22.15
CA ASP A 188 -23.32 13.73 22.19
C ASP A 188 -23.86 12.89 21.03
N TYR A 189 -22.96 12.30 20.25
CA TYR A 189 -23.30 11.52 19.04
C TYR A 189 -24.26 10.35 19.32
N TYR A 190 -24.09 9.70 20.47
CA TYR A 190 -24.80 8.47 20.83
C TYR A 190 -26.19 8.73 21.46
N THR A 191 -26.43 9.92 22.00
CA THR A 191 -27.67 10.24 22.73
C THR A 191 -28.50 11.34 22.08
N SER A 192 -27.88 12.31 21.39
CA SER A 192 -28.59 13.38 20.68
C SER A 192 -29.57 12.83 19.65
N ALA A 193 -30.84 13.22 19.76
CA ALA A 193 -31.91 12.78 18.85
C ALA A 193 -31.59 13.10 17.38
N ALA A 194 -31.00 14.27 17.11
CA ALA A 194 -30.61 14.69 15.77
C ALA A 194 -29.51 13.80 15.18
N SER A 195 -28.46 13.47 15.95
CA SER A 195 -27.37 12.57 15.52
C SER A 195 -27.88 11.15 15.26
N LYS A 196 -28.75 10.61 16.14
CA LYS A 196 -29.38 9.31 15.93
C LYS A 196 -30.26 9.28 14.67
N ALA A 197 -31.06 10.33 14.45
CA ALA A 197 -31.87 10.45 13.23
C ALA A 197 -31.00 10.58 11.98
N GLY A 198 -29.89 11.33 12.06
CA GLY A 198 -28.90 11.45 10.99
C GLY A 198 -28.27 10.12 10.62
N PHE A 199 -27.87 9.31 11.62
CA PHE A 199 -27.29 7.99 11.39
C PHE A 199 -28.29 7.01 10.78
N LYS A 200 -29.55 7.00 11.24
CA LYS A 200 -30.63 6.21 10.62
C LYS A 200 -30.88 6.62 9.16
N HIS A 201 -30.79 7.91 8.85
CA HIS A 201 -30.87 8.39 7.47
C HIS A 201 -29.69 7.92 6.62
N LEU A 202 -28.47 7.95 7.16
CA LEU A 202 -27.28 7.39 6.51
C LEU A 202 -27.47 5.90 6.18
N LEU A 203 -27.90 5.09 7.16
CA LEU A 203 -28.21 3.67 6.94
C LEU A 203 -29.25 3.50 5.83
N THR A 204 -30.36 4.24 5.88
CA THR A 204 -31.41 4.20 4.86
C THR A 204 -30.88 4.54 3.46
N SER A 205 -29.99 5.53 3.37
CA SER A 205 -29.42 6.01 2.12
C SER A 205 -28.48 4.98 1.51
N LEU A 206 -27.59 4.38 2.31
CA LEU A 206 -26.65 3.36 1.85
C LEU A 206 -27.37 2.06 1.47
N VAL A 207 -28.24 1.54 2.33
CA VAL A 207 -29.02 0.30 2.09
C VAL A 207 -29.83 0.39 0.79
N ASN A 208 -30.43 1.56 0.50
CA ASN A 208 -31.21 1.77 -0.72
C ASN A 208 -30.40 2.28 -1.91
N ARG A 209 -29.10 2.59 -1.75
CA ARG A 209 -28.26 3.06 -2.85
C ARG A 209 -28.22 1.98 -3.92
N LYS A 210 -28.60 2.38 -5.14
CA LYS A 210 -28.40 1.58 -6.35
C LYS A 210 -26.96 1.82 -6.82
N ASN A 211 -26.14 0.78 -6.74
CA ASN A 211 -24.76 0.80 -7.21
C ASN A 211 -24.72 1.26 -8.68
N HIS A 212 -23.92 2.29 -8.96
CA HIS A 212 -23.80 2.87 -10.29
C HIS A 212 -23.30 1.86 -11.36
N PHE A 213 -22.39 0.95 -10.99
CA PHE A 213 -21.74 0.02 -11.91
C PHE A 213 -22.48 -1.31 -12.05
N THR A 214 -23.09 -1.82 -10.99
CA THR A 214 -23.79 -3.13 -11.01
C THR A 214 -25.30 -2.99 -11.15
N GLY A 215 -25.86 -1.82 -10.85
CA GLY A 215 -27.31 -1.59 -10.80
C GLY A 215 -28.04 -2.27 -9.64
N GLN A 216 -27.33 -3.00 -8.77
CA GLN A 216 -27.91 -3.65 -7.59
C GLN A 216 -28.01 -2.67 -6.43
N ARG A 217 -28.99 -2.87 -5.53
CA ARG A 217 -29.01 -2.11 -4.28
C ARG A 217 -28.04 -2.74 -3.29
N TYR A 218 -27.46 -1.95 -2.39
CA TYR A 218 -26.48 -2.49 -1.43
C TYR A 218 -27.10 -3.57 -0.53
N ARG A 219 -28.36 -3.41 -0.12
CA ARG A 219 -29.09 -4.44 0.66
C ARG A 219 -29.29 -5.78 -0.05
N ASP A 220 -29.14 -5.78 -1.37
CA ASP A 220 -29.30 -6.94 -2.24
C ASP A 220 -27.92 -7.46 -2.72
N ASP A 221 -26.82 -6.76 -2.40
CA ASP A 221 -25.46 -7.10 -2.82
C ASP A 221 -24.75 -7.97 -1.79
N ALA A 222 -24.78 -9.28 -2.00
CA ALA A 222 -24.17 -10.24 -1.08
C ALA A 222 -22.65 -10.08 -0.94
N SER A 223 -21.96 -9.28 -1.75
CA SER A 223 -20.54 -9.00 -1.51
C SER A 223 -20.29 -8.26 -0.18
N ILE A 224 -21.29 -7.62 0.40
CA ILE A 224 -21.22 -7.11 1.77
C ILE A 224 -21.35 -8.31 2.72
N LEU A 225 -20.32 -8.56 3.54
CA LEU A 225 -20.37 -9.58 4.58
C LEU A 225 -21.18 -9.10 5.78
N ALA A 226 -20.87 -7.89 6.26
CA ALA A 226 -21.48 -7.30 7.44
C ALA A 226 -21.42 -5.78 7.40
N TRP A 227 -22.44 -5.15 8.00
CA TRP A 227 -22.40 -3.75 8.40
C TRP A 227 -21.71 -3.62 9.76
N GLU A 228 -20.82 -2.64 9.90
CA GLU A 228 -20.23 -2.24 11.19
C GLU A 228 -20.52 -0.75 11.41
N PHE A 229 -21.24 -0.41 12.48
CA PHE A 229 -21.73 0.96 12.68
C PHE A 229 -20.64 2.02 12.88
N GLY A 230 -19.44 1.59 13.27
CA GLY A 230 -18.31 2.46 13.46
C GLY A 230 -17.11 1.71 14.02
N ASN A 231 -15.92 2.19 13.70
CA ASN A 231 -14.70 1.68 14.29
C ASN A 231 -14.56 2.24 15.72
N GLU A 232 -14.38 1.34 16.68
CA GLU A 232 -14.02 1.66 18.07
C GLU A 232 -15.10 2.34 18.92
N VAL A 233 -16.38 2.05 18.65
CA VAL A 233 -17.50 2.55 19.48
C VAL A 233 -17.27 2.19 20.96
N PRO A 234 -17.49 3.13 21.92
CA PRO A 234 -17.30 2.87 23.34
C PRO A 234 -18.18 1.73 23.86
N ASN A 235 -17.63 0.92 24.78
CA ASN A 235 -18.27 -0.33 25.20
C ASN A 235 -19.59 -0.13 25.96
N ASP A 236 -19.81 1.06 26.55
CA ASP A 236 -21.01 1.44 27.30
C ASP A 236 -22.21 1.83 26.42
N LYS A 237 -22.05 1.95 25.08
CA LYS A 237 -23.10 2.42 24.15
C LYS A 237 -24.07 1.32 23.69
N VAL A 238 -24.40 0.37 24.57
CA VAL A 238 -25.21 -0.82 24.26
C VAL A 238 -26.60 -0.44 23.72
N GLU A 239 -27.28 0.52 24.35
CA GLU A 239 -28.64 0.93 23.95
C GLU A 239 -28.67 1.58 22.57
N TRP A 240 -27.68 2.42 22.26
CA TRP A 240 -27.56 3.01 20.93
C TRP A 240 -27.31 1.94 19.87
N ILE A 241 -26.42 0.97 20.15
CA ILE A 241 -26.13 -0.15 19.25
C ILE A 241 -27.40 -0.97 18.98
N ASN A 242 -28.18 -1.28 20.02
CA ASN A 242 -29.44 -2.01 19.87
C ASN A 242 -30.46 -1.24 19.03
N GLU A 243 -30.60 0.07 19.27
CA GLU A 243 -31.50 0.94 18.52
C GLU A 243 -31.14 0.97 17.02
N MET A 244 -29.84 1.09 16.69
CA MET A 244 -29.38 1.10 15.30
C MET A 244 -29.47 -0.29 14.64
N ALA A 245 -29.20 -1.37 15.38
CA ALA A 245 -29.34 -2.74 14.89
C ALA A 245 -30.80 -3.09 14.57
N THR A 246 -31.72 -2.71 15.45
CA THR A 246 -33.17 -2.87 15.25
C THR A 246 -33.63 -2.11 14.01
N PHE A 247 -33.19 -0.87 13.85
CA PHE A 247 -33.53 -0.07 12.68
C PHE A 247 -32.95 -0.67 11.39
N LEU A 248 -31.68 -1.07 11.38
CA LEU A 248 -31.05 -1.63 10.19
C LEU A 248 -31.75 -2.92 9.73
N LYS A 249 -32.06 -3.86 10.64
CA LYS A 249 -32.72 -5.12 10.27
C LYS A 249 -34.14 -4.94 9.71
N GLN A 250 -34.80 -3.81 9.96
CA GLN A 250 -36.09 -3.49 9.33
C GLN A 250 -35.94 -3.11 7.84
N ILE A 251 -34.81 -2.51 7.46
CA ILE A 251 -34.56 -2.03 6.09
C ILE A 251 -33.61 -2.94 5.28
N ASP A 252 -32.82 -3.75 5.98
CA ASP A 252 -31.89 -4.75 5.45
C ASP A 252 -31.93 -6.02 6.34
N PRO A 253 -32.82 -6.97 6.03
CA PRO A 253 -32.93 -8.21 6.79
C PRO A 253 -31.85 -9.24 6.43
N ASN A 254 -31.06 -9.01 5.37
CA ASN A 254 -30.17 -10.02 4.78
C ASN A 254 -28.76 -10.00 5.40
N HIS A 255 -28.17 -8.82 5.55
CA HIS A 255 -26.77 -8.69 5.95
C HIS A 255 -26.54 -8.91 7.44
N LEU A 256 -25.35 -9.43 7.77
CA LEU A 256 -24.90 -9.52 9.16
C LEU A 256 -24.58 -8.13 9.74
N ILE A 257 -24.61 -8.02 11.06
CA ILE A 257 -24.10 -6.84 11.78
C ILE A 257 -22.91 -7.24 12.65
N ALA A 258 -21.73 -6.67 12.39
CA ALA A 258 -20.58 -6.83 13.26
C ALA A 258 -20.67 -5.83 14.42
N ASP A 259 -20.40 -6.27 15.65
CA ASP A 259 -20.37 -5.39 16.82
C ASP A 259 -19.35 -4.26 16.56
N PRO A 260 -19.71 -2.98 16.70
CA PRO A 260 -18.76 -1.88 16.48
C PRO A 260 -17.77 -1.69 17.64
N ARG A 261 -17.95 -2.41 18.75
CA ARG A 261 -17.07 -2.41 19.93
C ARG A 261 -15.89 -3.36 19.77
N ARG A 262 -14.98 -3.35 20.75
CA ARG A 262 -13.85 -4.29 20.85
C ARG A 262 -13.59 -4.70 22.29
N ALA A 263 -13.41 -6.00 22.52
CA ALA A 263 -12.95 -6.50 23.81
C ALA A 263 -11.42 -6.43 23.92
N ASN A 264 -10.92 -5.99 25.08
CA ASN A 264 -9.56 -6.22 25.52
C ASN A 264 -9.58 -7.17 26.74
N GLY A 265 -9.16 -8.43 26.55
CA GLY A 265 -9.23 -9.47 27.58
C GLY A 265 -10.59 -10.17 27.68
N THR A 266 -10.60 -11.29 28.40
CA THR A 266 -11.76 -12.18 28.55
C THR A 266 -12.91 -11.54 29.33
N THR A 267 -12.63 -10.67 30.30
CA THR A 267 -13.68 -9.96 31.06
C THR A 267 -14.53 -9.07 30.16
N GLN A 268 -13.89 -8.23 29.33
CA GLN A 268 -14.62 -7.38 28.40
C GLN A 268 -15.30 -8.22 27.31
N MET A 269 -14.67 -9.32 26.86
CA MET A 269 -15.31 -10.23 25.91
C MET A 269 -16.58 -10.84 26.49
N ALA A 270 -16.56 -11.28 27.75
CA ALA A 270 -17.73 -11.85 28.42
C ALA A 270 -18.87 -10.83 28.53
N GLN A 271 -18.55 -9.57 28.85
CA GLN A 271 -19.53 -8.48 28.87
C GLN A 271 -20.12 -8.21 27.48
N LEU A 272 -19.29 -8.12 26.44
CA LEU A 272 -19.77 -7.93 25.06
C LEU A 272 -20.68 -9.08 24.63
N VAL A 273 -20.29 -10.32 24.91
CA VAL A 273 -21.09 -11.52 24.62
C VAL A 273 -22.43 -11.51 25.37
N ASP A 274 -22.42 -11.14 26.66
CA ASP A 274 -23.65 -11.01 27.44
C ASP A 274 -24.60 -9.95 26.86
N ASP A 275 -24.07 -8.77 26.54
CA ASP A 275 -24.83 -7.70 25.90
C ASP A 275 -25.44 -8.15 24.57
N VAL A 276 -24.69 -8.77 23.67
CA VAL A 276 -25.23 -9.19 22.36
C VAL A 276 -26.16 -10.40 22.45
N VAL A 277 -26.09 -11.19 23.52
CA VAL A 277 -27.04 -12.30 23.73
C VAL A 277 -28.34 -11.78 24.34
N ASN A 278 -28.25 -10.92 25.35
CA ASN A 278 -29.39 -10.56 26.19
C ASN A 278 -30.02 -9.19 25.85
N ARG A 279 -29.26 -8.26 25.26
CA ARG A 279 -29.68 -6.86 25.06
C ARG A 279 -29.67 -6.43 23.60
N CYS A 280 -28.74 -6.95 22.79
CA CYS A 280 -28.56 -6.63 21.37
C CYS A 280 -28.54 -7.89 20.49
N PRO A 281 -29.59 -8.75 20.50
CA PRO A 281 -29.58 -10.06 19.84
C PRO A 281 -29.35 -10.01 18.31
N LEU A 282 -29.62 -8.85 17.69
CA LEU A 282 -29.45 -8.58 16.26
C LEU A 282 -28.00 -8.32 15.83
N ILE A 283 -27.06 -8.20 16.78
CA ILE A 283 -25.62 -8.17 16.49
C ILE A 283 -25.15 -9.60 16.22
N ASP A 284 -24.55 -9.83 15.07
CA ASP A 284 -24.22 -11.16 14.57
C ASP A 284 -22.78 -11.61 14.93
N LEU A 285 -21.84 -10.69 15.13
CA LEU A 285 -20.44 -11.03 15.47
C LEU A 285 -19.93 -10.16 16.62
N VAL A 286 -19.17 -10.72 17.55
CA VAL A 286 -18.38 -9.97 18.55
C VAL A 286 -16.93 -9.87 18.11
N LYS A 287 -16.24 -8.83 18.56
CA LYS A 287 -14.88 -8.51 18.07
C LYS A 287 -13.86 -8.30 19.18
N THR A 288 -12.60 -8.57 18.83
CA THR A 288 -11.41 -8.27 19.62
C THR A 288 -10.22 -8.02 18.70
N ARG A 289 -9.06 -7.68 19.28
CA ARG A 289 -7.80 -7.40 18.57
C ARG A 289 -6.62 -8.12 19.20
N GLN A 290 -5.54 -8.21 18.44
CA GLN A 290 -4.26 -8.77 18.90
C GLN A 290 -3.13 -7.81 18.50
N TYR A 291 -2.89 -6.86 19.39
CA TYR A 291 -1.70 -6.00 19.44
C TYR A 291 -0.94 -6.26 20.74
N PRO A 292 0.31 -5.79 20.90
CA PRO A 292 1.09 -6.02 22.13
C PRO A 292 0.40 -5.60 23.44
N ASN A 293 -0.49 -4.60 23.39
CA ASN A 293 -1.24 -4.10 24.55
C ASN A 293 -2.62 -4.75 24.75
N TYR A 294 -2.98 -5.77 23.96
CA TYR A 294 -4.21 -6.54 24.14
C TYR A 294 -3.97 -7.78 25.00
N GLN A 295 -4.92 -8.06 25.87
CA GLN A 295 -4.89 -9.16 26.83
C GLN A 295 -5.71 -10.36 26.32
N GLY A 296 -5.32 -11.54 26.77
CA GLY A 296 -5.96 -12.81 26.42
C GLY A 296 -5.46 -13.39 25.10
N SER A 297 -5.23 -14.69 25.07
CA SER A 297 -4.99 -15.42 23.82
C SER A 297 -6.27 -15.52 22.99
N VAL A 298 -6.14 -15.76 21.69
CA VAL A 298 -7.30 -15.99 20.80
C VAL A 298 -8.11 -17.20 21.30
N GLU A 299 -7.44 -18.24 21.81
CA GLU A 299 -8.09 -19.41 22.41
C GLU A 299 -8.92 -19.05 23.65
N GLN A 300 -8.37 -18.28 24.58
CA GLN A 300 -9.09 -17.84 25.78
C GLN A 300 -10.31 -16.99 25.45
N LEU A 301 -10.16 -16.08 24.48
CA LEU A 301 -11.25 -15.22 24.01
C LEU A 301 -12.33 -16.04 23.31
N TRP A 302 -11.93 -17.02 22.49
CA TRP A 302 -12.86 -17.91 21.79
C TRP A 302 -13.72 -18.73 22.77
N GLU A 303 -13.13 -19.29 23.83
CA GLU A 303 -13.90 -20.10 24.80
C GLU A 303 -15.01 -19.29 25.49
N VAL A 304 -14.89 -17.96 25.59
CA VAL A 304 -15.98 -17.09 26.09
C VAL A 304 -17.16 -17.02 25.12
N CYS A 305 -16.87 -17.00 23.81
CA CYS A 305 -17.83 -16.83 22.71
C CYS A 305 -18.50 -18.13 22.25
N LYS A 306 -17.82 -19.27 22.48
CA LYS A 306 -18.25 -20.62 22.07
C LYS A 306 -19.69 -20.92 22.47
N GLY A 307 -20.45 -21.43 21.50
CA GLY A 307 -21.89 -21.71 21.59
C GLY A 307 -22.81 -20.49 21.63
N LYS A 308 -22.28 -19.26 21.66
CA LYS A 308 -23.07 -18.03 21.88
C LYS A 308 -23.04 -17.07 20.70
N ARG A 309 -21.85 -16.74 20.18
CA ARG A 309 -21.70 -15.76 19.09
C ARG A 309 -20.38 -15.93 18.33
N PRO A 310 -20.36 -15.77 17.00
CA PRO A 310 -19.14 -15.70 16.21
C PRO A 310 -18.16 -14.67 16.75
N MET A 311 -16.89 -15.04 16.86
CA MET A 311 -15.80 -14.14 17.21
C MET A 311 -15.00 -13.77 15.97
N LEU A 312 -14.72 -12.47 15.81
CA LEU A 312 -13.85 -11.91 14.79
C LEU A 312 -12.65 -11.22 15.45
N LEU A 313 -11.45 -11.56 14.99
CA LEU A 313 -10.26 -10.76 15.24
C LEU A 313 -10.20 -9.63 14.19
N ASP A 314 -10.71 -8.45 14.54
CA ASP A 314 -10.95 -7.40 13.55
C ASP A 314 -9.69 -6.64 13.15
N GLU A 315 -8.67 -6.64 14.01
CA GLU A 315 -7.33 -6.15 13.71
C GLU A 315 -6.26 -6.96 14.46
N PHE A 316 -5.15 -7.27 13.80
CA PHE A 316 -3.95 -7.76 14.47
C PHE A 316 -2.66 -7.37 13.75
N GLN A 317 -1.60 -7.17 14.53
CA GLN A 317 -0.23 -6.94 14.08
C GLN A 317 0.72 -7.15 15.26
N ARG A 318 1.80 -7.91 15.08
CA ARG A 318 2.82 -8.18 16.12
C ARG A 318 4.20 -8.47 15.51
N MET A 319 5.27 -8.11 16.24
CA MET A 319 6.68 -8.39 15.86
C MET A 319 6.94 -9.85 16.18
N GLU A 320 6.61 -10.22 17.42
CA GLU A 320 6.69 -11.56 17.94
C GLU A 320 5.28 -12.10 18.17
N GLY A 321 5.05 -13.38 17.85
CA GLY A 321 3.74 -14.00 18.05
C GLY A 321 2.80 -13.92 16.84
N PHE A 322 3.24 -13.38 15.70
CA PHE A 322 2.36 -13.18 14.53
C PHE A 322 1.76 -14.50 14.02
N GLU A 323 2.62 -15.51 13.78
CA GLU A 323 2.14 -16.82 13.34
C GLU A 323 1.29 -17.50 14.42
N GLN A 324 1.64 -17.34 15.69
CA GLN A 324 0.89 -17.92 16.81
C GLN A 324 -0.57 -17.41 16.84
N VAL A 325 -0.80 -16.13 16.53
CA VAL A 325 -2.16 -15.60 16.37
C VAL A 325 -2.90 -16.35 15.26
N LEU A 326 -2.29 -16.52 14.09
CA LEU A 326 -2.88 -17.24 12.96
C LEU A 326 -3.15 -18.72 13.28
N GLN A 327 -2.23 -19.40 13.97
CA GLN A 327 -2.40 -20.78 14.43
C GLN A 327 -3.60 -20.91 15.38
N GLN A 328 -3.76 -19.99 16.33
CA GLN A 328 -4.88 -20.01 17.25
C GLN A 328 -6.20 -19.70 16.55
N VAL A 329 -6.22 -18.74 15.61
CA VAL A 329 -7.40 -18.51 14.77
C VAL A 329 -7.75 -19.80 14.04
N GLN A 330 -6.81 -20.48 13.38
CA GLN A 330 -7.07 -21.74 12.67
C GLN A 330 -7.63 -22.84 13.58
N LYS A 331 -7.03 -23.06 14.76
CA LYS A 331 -7.36 -24.16 15.69
C LYS A 331 -8.66 -23.96 16.47
N THR A 332 -9.10 -22.72 16.65
CA THR A 332 -10.34 -22.38 17.35
C THR A 332 -11.53 -22.32 16.40
N GLY A 333 -12.74 -22.05 16.92
CA GLY A 333 -13.92 -21.74 16.11
C GLY A 333 -14.02 -20.26 15.70
N THR A 334 -12.95 -19.47 15.87
CA THR A 334 -12.91 -18.06 15.44
C THR A 334 -13.28 -17.95 13.96
N SER A 335 -14.22 -17.05 13.63
CA SER A 335 -14.73 -16.91 12.26
C SER A 335 -13.70 -16.31 11.32
N GLY A 336 -12.84 -15.41 11.81
CA GLY A 336 -11.70 -14.98 11.03
C GLY A 336 -10.77 -14.03 11.74
N GLY A 337 -9.68 -13.69 11.07
CA GLY A 337 -8.71 -12.69 11.51
C GLY A 337 -8.28 -11.77 10.38
N LEU A 338 -8.15 -10.48 10.67
CA LEU A 338 -7.84 -9.45 9.68
C LEU A 338 -6.51 -8.77 10.03
N LEU A 339 -5.50 -8.94 9.16
CA LEU A 339 -4.23 -8.23 9.27
C LEU A 339 -4.52 -6.73 9.24
N TRP A 340 -3.96 -5.99 10.19
CA TRP A 340 -3.88 -4.54 10.07
C TRP A 340 -2.46 -4.15 9.64
N SER A 341 -2.23 -3.65 8.42
CA SER A 341 -3.17 -3.44 7.30
C SER A 341 -2.47 -3.61 5.95
N LEU A 342 -3.23 -3.73 4.86
CA LEU A 342 -2.73 -3.83 3.49
C LEU A 342 -2.86 -2.49 2.75
N MET A 343 -1.76 -2.02 2.18
CA MET A 343 -1.64 -0.80 1.36
C MET A 343 -1.68 -1.14 -0.13
N LYS A 344 -2.00 -0.13 -0.96
CA LYS A 344 -2.10 -0.23 -2.42
C LYS A 344 -0.99 0.54 -3.11
N ASN A 345 -0.75 0.20 -4.36
CA ASN A 345 0.03 1.02 -5.28
C ASN A 345 -0.62 2.40 -5.52
N GLN A 346 0.18 3.39 -5.92
CA GLN A 346 -0.28 4.74 -6.21
C GLN A 346 -0.48 4.95 -7.72
N TYR A 347 -1.55 5.64 -8.10
CA TYR A 347 -1.87 5.98 -9.48
C TYR A 347 -0.82 6.88 -10.11
N THR A 348 -0.23 7.77 -9.31
CA THR A 348 0.84 8.69 -9.72
C THR A 348 2.21 8.00 -9.74
N GLY A 349 2.27 6.71 -9.45
CA GLY A 349 3.46 5.86 -9.48
C GLY A 349 4.08 5.63 -8.10
N GLY A 350 4.79 4.50 -7.95
CA GLY A 350 5.34 4.04 -6.68
C GLY A 350 4.36 3.23 -5.82
N LEU A 351 4.85 2.80 -4.66
CA LEU A 351 4.09 2.05 -3.68
C LEU A 351 3.36 3.02 -2.74
N GLY A 352 2.10 2.77 -2.44
CA GLY A 352 1.48 3.40 -1.29
C GLY A 352 2.04 2.74 -0.03
N GLY A 353 2.51 3.55 0.90
CA GLY A 353 3.07 3.10 2.17
C GLY A 353 2.92 4.21 3.18
N HIS A 354 2.71 3.85 4.44
CA HIS A 354 2.65 4.79 5.56
C HIS A 354 3.05 4.12 6.86
N VAL A 355 3.87 4.79 7.66
CA VAL A 355 4.05 4.52 9.10
C VAL A 355 2.99 5.26 9.94
N LEU A 356 2.08 6.00 9.30
CA LEU A 356 1.10 6.91 9.92
C LEU A 356 0.16 6.27 10.95
N PHE A 357 -0.20 4.99 10.79
CA PHE A 357 -1.34 4.44 11.51
C PHE A 357 -1.01 3.84 12.88
N HIS A 358 0.26 3.81 13.30
CA HIS A 358 0.62 3.11 14.53
C HIS A 358 1.54 3.89 15.45
N SER A 359 1.04 4.13 16.66
CA SER A 359 1.82 4.41 17.87
C SER A 359 2.86 3.35 18.22
N TYR A 360 2.79 2.17 17.59
CA TYR A 360 3.61 1.00 17.86
C TYR A 360 4.73 0.75 16.83
N GLY A 361 4.88 1.63 15.83
CA GLY A 361 5.98 1.57 14.85
C GLY A 361 5.80 0.65 13.63
N TRP A 362 4.66 -0.02 13.45
CA TRP A 362 4.43 -0.88 12.27
C TRP A 362 4.14 -0.08 11.00
N GLY A 363 4.68 -0.52 9.87
CA GLY A 363 4.30 -0.01 8.56
C GLY A 363 3.01 -0.67 8.05
N GLY A 364 2.29 0.04 7.18
CA GLY A 364 1.28 -0.59 6.33
C GLY A 364 1.94 -1.61 5.38
N SER A 365 1.44 -2.84 5.36
CA SER A 365 2.02 -3.92 4.56
C SER A 365 1.69 -3.77 3.08
N ARG A 366 2.62 -4.10 2.19
CA ARG A 366 2.51 -3.98 0.74
C ARG A 366 2.84 -5.33 0.11
N TRP A 367 1.94 -5.88 -0.69
CA TRP A 367 2.13 -7.21 -1.30
C TRP A 367 3.18 -7.18 -2.43
N PRO A 368 4.08 -8.19 -2.56
CA PRO A 368 4.25 -9.38 -1.70
C PRO A 368 5.18 -9.19 -0.49
N GLY A 369 5.64 -7.97 -0.27
CA GLY A 369 6.55 -7.54 0.79
C GLY A 369 7.81 -6.93 0.19
N PHE A 370 8.42 -5.95 0.86
CA PHE A 370 9.57 -5.23 0.33
C PHE A 370 10.68 -5.08 1.38
N ASP A 371 11.92 -4.81 0.94
CA ASP A 371 13.08 -4.73 1.84
C ASP A 371 12.90 -3.60 2.88
N SER A 372 12.24 -2.50 2.50
CA SER A 372 11.95 -1.43 3.46
C SER A 372 10.97 -1.84 4.56
N GLY A 373 10.29 -2.98 4.43
CA GLY A 373 9.42 -3.59 5.44
C GLY A 373 10.08 -4.66 6.30
N ASP A 374 11.39 -4.94 6.12
CA ASP A 374 12.10 -5.99 6.87
C ASP A 374 12.07 -5.77 8.38
N TYR A 375 12.10 -4.51 8.82
CA TYR A 375 12.09 -4.15 10.24
C TYR A 375 10.83 -4.63 10.98
N PHE A 376 9.74 -4.94 10.26
CA PHE A 376 8.53 -5.54 10.82
C PHE A 376 8.13 -6.88 10.18
N ASN A 377 9.08 -7.53 9.48
CA ASN A 377 8.89 -8.82 8.81
C ASN A 377 7.77 -8.82 7.75
N GLU A 378 7.60 -7.73 6.99
CA GLU A 378 6.53 -7.54 6.00
C GLU A 378 6.33 -8.76 5.08
N SER A 379 7.38 -9.15 4.34
CA SER A 379 7.35 -10.26 3.39
C SER A 379 6.95 -11.58 4.04
N LYS A 380 7.55 -11.89 5.19
CA LYS A 380 7.25 -13.12 5.95
C LYS A 380 5.79 -13.13 6.42
N ASN A 381 5.34 -12.03 7.02
CA ASN A 381 3.99 -11.93 7.57
C ASN A 381 2.92 -12.02 6.47
N LEU A 382 3.15 -11.40 5.32
CA LEU A 382 2.23 -11.50 4.17
C LEU A 382 2.17 -12.92 3.59
N MET A 383 3.29 -13.65 3.54
CA MET A 383 3.27 -15.06 3.15
C MET A 383 2.51 -15.93 4.16
N LEU A 384 2.59 -15.63 5.46
CA LEU A 384 1.78 -16.29 6.48
C LEU A 384 0.29 -15.97 6.32
N ILE A 385 -0.09 -14.72 6.05
CA ILE A 385 -1.49 -14.37 5.72
C ILE A 385 -1.97 -15.21 4.55
N ARG A 386 -1.17 -15.29 3.49
CA ARG A 386 -1.48 -16.11 2.33
C ARG A 386 -1.62 -17.58 2.69
N GLU A 387 -0.68 -18.15 3.43
CA GLU A 387 -0.73 -19.56 3.80
C GLU A 387 -2.00 -19.89 4.62
N TYR A 388 -2.29 -19.08 5.63
CA TYR A 388 -3.41 -19.33 6.53
C TYR A 388 -4.78 -19.01 5.91
N SER A 389 -4.85 -18.14 4.89
CA SER A 389 -6.08 -17.90 4.12
C SER A 389 -6.57 -19.13 3.34
N TYR A 390 -5.65 -19.99 2.89
CA TYR A 390 -5.98 -21.29 2.28
C TYR A 390 -6.18 -22.37 3.36
N LYS A 391 -5.27 -22.46 4.35
CA LYS A 391 -5.36 -23.48 5.40
C LYS A 391 -6.67 -23.41 6.20
N ILE A 392 -7.17 -22.22 6.52
CA ILE A 392 -8.42 -22.07 7.30
C ILE A 392 -9.65 -22.60 6.55
N ARG A 393 -9.56 -22.69 5.22
CA ARG A 393 -10.59 -23.24 4.33
C ARG A 393 -10.34 -24.71 3.96
N GLY A 394 -9.31 -25.34 4.53
CA GLY A 394 -8.90 -26.71 4.17
C GLY A 394 -8.34 -26.83 2.75
N LEU A 395 -7.87 -25.73 2.16
CA LEU A 395 -7.34 -25.70 0.80
C LEU A 395 -5.81 -25.78 0.79
N LYS A 396 -5.26 -26.36 -0.27
CA LYS A 396 -3.82 -26.29 -0.55
C LYS A 396 -3.46 -24.92 -1.08
N VAL A 397 -2.38 -24.36 -0.57
CA VAL A 397 -1.75 -23.12 -1.05
C VAL A 397 -1.26 -23.36 -2.49
N PRO A 398 -1.81 -22.69 -3.52
CA PRO A 398 -1.27 -22.80 -4.87
C PRO A 398 0.11 -22.13 -4.95
N PRO A 399 0.93 -22.38 -5.98
CA PRO A 399 2.14 -21.60 -6.23
C PRO A 399 1.84 -20.09 -6.28
N LEU A 400 2.80 -19.26 -5.90
CA LEU A 400 2.69 -17.81 -6.08
C LEU A 400 2.68 -17.53 -7.60
N PRO A 401 1.68 -16.81 -8.15
CA PRO A 401 1.68 -16.48 -9.56
C PRO A 401 2.74 -15.41 -9.89
N ALA A 402 3.13 -15.33 -11.16
CA ALA A 402 3.86 -14.18 -11.69
C ALA A 402 3.05 -12.89 -11.49
N PRO A 403 3.71 -11.72 -11.40
CA PRO A 403 3.01 -10.44 -11.33
C PRO A 403 2.18 -10.21 -12.59
N VAL A 404 1.07 -9.48 -12.44
CA VAL A 404 0.11 -9.19 -13.52
C VAL A 404 0.10 -7.71 -13.85
N ASP A 405 -0.49 -7.37 -14.99
CA ASP A 405 -0.55 -6.03 -15.58
C ASP A 405 0.83 -5.42 -15.92
N ALA A 406 0.95 -4.86 -17.11
CA ALA A 406 2.15 -4.12 -17.47
C ALA A 406 2.27 -2.85 -16.60
N PRO A 407 3.47 -2.50 -16.11
CA PRO A 407 3.69 -1.19 -15.51
C PRO A 407 3.32 -0.09 -16.50
N PHE A 408 2.95 1.10 -16.01
CA PHE A 408 2.80 2.29 -16.85
C PHE A 408 3.93 3.26 -16.57
N LEU A 409 4.86 3.43 -17.50
CA LEU A 409 6.02 4.29 -17.38
C LEU A 409 5.66 5.73 -17.74
N PHE A 410 5.84 6.65 -16.80
CA PHE A 410 5.66 8.08 -17.02
C PHE A 410 6.87 8.68 -17.75
N GLU A 411 6.69 9.85 -18.34
CA GLU A 411 7.80 10.66 -18.82
C GLU A 411 8.79 10.95 -17.69
N SER A 412 10.07 11.12 -18.06
CA SER A 412 11.14 11.42 -17.09
C SER A 412 10.78 12.65 -16.26
N THR A 413 10.94 12.55 -14.94
CA THR A 413 10.65 13.65 -14.01
C THR A 413 11.68 14.76 -14.09
N GLU A 414 12.84 14.49 -14.70
CA GLU A 414 13.94 15.42 -14.92
C GLU A 414 14.28 15.51 -16.41
N LYS A 415 14.71 16.69 -16.87
CA LYS A 415 15.03 16.94 -18.28
C LYS A 415 16.44 16.52 -18.68
N VAL A 416 17.39 16.53 -17.74
CA VAL A 416 18.82 16.29 -18.01
C VAL A 416 19.29 14.90 -17.57
N TYR A 417 18.50 14.23 -16.74
CA TYR A 417 18.73 12.89 -16.21
C TYR A 417 17.62 11.96 -16.71
N ALA A 418 17.93 10.66 -16.86
CA ALA A 418 16.90 9.64 -16.93
C ALA A 418 16.37 9.34 -15.52
N ALA A 419 15.39 10.12 -15.05
CA ALA A 419 14.77 9.97 -13.74
C ALA A 419 13.34 9.41 -13.88
N LEU A 420 13.21 8.10 -13.69
CA LEU A 420 12.04 7.34 -14.11
C LEU A 420 11.08 7.05 -12.96
N LYS A 421 9.79 7.02 -13.31
CA LYS A 421 8.70 6.69 -12.40
C LYS A 421 7.59 5.97 -13.18
N TRP A 422 6.92 5.01 -12.55
CA TRP A 422 5.88 4.18 -13.16
C TRP A 422 4.80 3.76 -12.15
N ARG A 423 3.64 3.36 -12.68
CA ARG A 423 2.62 2.61 -11.93
C ARG A 423 3.09 1.18 -11.70
N ALA A 424 3.04 0.74 -10.45
CA ALA A 424 3.43 -0.60 -10.01
C ALA A 424 2.45 -1.69 -10.50
N SER A 425 2.93 -2.92 -10.55
CA SER A 425 2.16 -4.09 -10.99
C SER A 425 1.74 -4.95 -9.80
N PRO A 426 0.49 -5.44 -9.73
CA PRO A 426 0.06 -6.35 -8.67
C PRO A 426 0.95 -7.61 -8.59
N GLY A 427 1.40 -7.93 -7.38
CA GLY A 427 2.32 -9.05 -7.10
C GLY A 427 3.77 -8.84 -7.50
N ALA A 428 4.18 -7.67 -8.00
CA ALA A 428 5.57 -7.39 -8.33
C ALA A 428 6.38 -7.07 -7.06
N ARG A 429 7.47 -7.81 -6.88
CA ARG A 429 8.45 -7.63 -5.81
C ARG A 429 9.60 -6.71 -6.25
N TYR A 430 10.03 -6.88 -7.50
CA TYR A 430 11.14 -6.16 -8.11
C TYR A 430 10.72 -5.56 -9.44
N TYR A 431 11.53 -4.65 -9.97
CA TYR A 431 11.36 -4.09 -11.31
C TYR A 431 12.66 -4.17 -12.12
N GLU A 432 12.50 -4.48 -13.40
CA GLU A 432 13.59 -4.46 -14.38
C GLU A 432 13.36 -3.26 -15.30
N VAL A 433 14.27 -2.29 -15.27
CA VAL A 433 14.30 -1.16 -16.21
C VAL A 433 15.16 -1.55 -17.39
N GLU A 434 14.57 -1.52 -18.58
CA GLU A 434 15.23 -1.85 -19.82
C GLU A 434 15.48 -0.59 -20.67
N ARG A 435 16.66 -0.51 -21.28
CA ARG A 435 17.12 0.59 -22.14
C ARG A 435 17.44 0.11 -23.55
N ALA A 436 17.21 0.96 -24.55
CA ALA A 436 17.64 0.72 -25.93
C ALA A 436 18.06 2.01 -26.64
N LYS A 437 18.93 1.92 -27.67
CA LYS A 437 19.23 3.05 -28.58
C LYS A 437 18.18 3.25 -29.67
N SER A 438 17.30 2.28 -29.89
CA SER A 438 16.18 2.37 -30.82
C SER A 438 14.87 1.96 -30.14
N LYS A 439 13.74 2.51 -30.59
CA LYS A 439 12.41 2.17 -30.05
C LYS A 439 12.07 0.69 -30.16
N ALA A 440 12.68 -0.03 -31.11
CA ALA A 440 12.47 -1.46 -31.32
C ALA A 440 13.40 -2.36 -30.48
N GLY A 441 14.41 -1.78 -29.82
CA GLY A 441 15.48 -2.53 -29.16
C GLY A 441 16.79 -2.56 -29.98
N PRO A 442 17.71 -3.51 -29.69
CA PRO A 442 17.63 -4.49 -28.61
C PRO A 442 17.55 -3.83 -27.23
N TRP A 443 16.87 -4.48 -26.30
CA TRP A 443 16.63 -4.00 -24.95
C TRP A 443 17.63 -4.62 -23.98
N GLU A 444 18.24 -3.80 -23.14
CA GLU A 444 19.22 -4.18 -22.11
C GLU A 444 18.65 -3.86 -20.74
N ASN A 445 18.69 -4.81 -19.79
CA ASN A 445 18.35 -4.53 -18.39
C ASN A 445 19.48 -3.72 -17.75
N VAL A 446 19.17 -2.50 -17.30
CA VAL A 446 20.13 -1.55 -16.71
C VAL A 446 19.96 -1.35 -15.20
N SER A 447 18.91 -1.92 -14.60
CA SER A 447 18.66 -1.81 -13.15
C SER A 447 19.00 -3.08 -12.38
N GLY A 448 19.05 -4.24 -13.04
CA GLY A 448 18.92 -5.53 -12.34
C GLY A 448 17.53 -5.68 -11.71
N ASP A 449 17.45 -6.44 -10.62
CA ASP A 449 16.22 -6.62 -9.84
C ASP A 449 16.07 -5.48 -8.82
N LEU A 450 15.44 -4.39 -9.24
CA LEU A 450 15.31 -3.18 -8.43
C LEU A 450 14.17 -3.30 -7.42
N ASP A 451 14.48 -3.10 -6.13
CA ASP A 451 13.49 -2.82 -5.08
C ASP A 451 13.21 -1.32 -5.02
N ILE A 452 11.95 -0.93 -5.29
CA ILE A 452 11.52 0.48 -5.30
C ILE A 452 11.07 1.01 -3.93
N SER A 453 11.10 0.19 -2.88
CA SER A 453 10.45 0.49 -1.60
C SER A 453 11.19 1.48 -0.71
N PHE A 454 12.43 1.83 -1.06
CA PHE A 454 13.19 2.92 -0.46
C PHE A 454 12.98 4.26 -1.17
N ASP A 455 12.27 4.26 -2.29
CA ASP A 455 11.81 5.45 -3.00
C ASP A 455 10.34 5.65 -2.70
N LEU A 456 10.07 6.60 -1.81
CA LEU A 456 8.70 7.03 -1.58
C LEU A 456 8.08 7.46 -2.90
N TYR A 457 6.78 7.27 -3.03
CA TYR A 457 6.03 7.44 -4.27
C TYR A 457 6.06 8.86 -4.85
N PHE A 458 6.76 9.83 -4.27
CA PHE A 458 6.99 11.16 -4.82
C PHE A 458 8.42 11.42 -5.31
N TYR A 459 9.35 10.50 -5.09
CA TYR A 459 10.68 10.53 -5.70
C TYR A 459 10.69 9.77 -7.04
N PRO A 460 11.66 10.05 -7.94
CA PRO A 460 11.99 9.12 -9.01
C PRO A 460 12.35 7.76 -8.40
N MET A 461 11.86 6.66 -8.97
CA MET A 461 12.15 5.31 -8.47
C MET A 461 13.41 4.72 -9.06
N PHE A 462 13.90 5.27 -10.17
CA PHE A 462 15.14 4.84 -10.79
C PHE A 462 15.82 6.02 -11.48
N THR A 463 17.15 6.03 -11.42
CA THR A 463 17.97 6.91 -12.26
C THR A 463 19.01 6.10 -13.01
N ASP A 464 19.13 6.29 -14.33
CA ASP A 464 20.12 5.56 -15.13
C ASP A 464 21.51 6.21 -15.02
N ALA A 465 22.27 5.78 -14.01
CA ALA A 465 23.67 6.19 -13.82
C ALA A 465 24.63 5.60 -14.87
N THR A 466 24.17 4.66 -15.70
CA THR A 466 25.00 3.96 -16.69
C THR A 466 24.90 4.56 -18.10
N ALA A 467 23.89 5.38 -18.35
CA ALA A 467 23.68 6.08 -19.63
C ALA A 467 24.88 6.97 -20.00
N SER A 468 25.25 6.98 -21.29
CA SER A 468 26.31 7.86 -21.77
C SER A 468 25.80 9.29 -21.95
N PRO A 469 26.44 10.30 -21.33
CA PRO A 469 26.09 11.70 -21.52
C PRO A 469 26.08 12.12 -23.00
N GLY A 470 25.06 12.87 -23.41
CA GLY A 470 24.86 13.37 -24.78
C GLY A 470 24.08 12.41 -25.69
N GLU A 471 23.96 11.13 -25.32
CA GLU A 471 23.21 10.14 -26.10
C GLU A 471 21.70 10.21 -25.81
N SER A 472 20.90 9.63 -26.71
CA SER A 472 19.46 9.49 -26.54
C SER A 472 19.04 8.04 -26.49
N TYR A 473 18.16 7.71 -25.53
CA TYR A 473 17.74 6.34 -25.25
C TYR A 473 16.22 6.21 -25.15
N TYR A 474 15.73 4.99 -25.35
CA TYR A 474 14.37 4.58 -25.07
C TYR A 474 14.36 3.72 -23.82
N TYR A 475 13.30 3.84 -23.01
CA TYR A 475 13.15 3.08 -21.76
C TYR A 475 11.80 2.38 -21.69
N ARG A 476 11.77 1.22 -21.04
CA ARG A 476 10.56 0.49 -20.62
C ARG A 476 10.83 -0.28 -19.33
N VAL A 477 9.78 -0.71 -18.64
CA VAL A 477 9.87 -1.36 -17.33
C VAL A 477 9.05 -2.64 -17.30
N LYS A 478 9.53 -3.65 -16.58
CA LYS A 478 8.77 -4.87 -16.22
C LYS A 478 8.73 -5.03 -14.71
N GLY A 479 7.58 -5.36 -14.16
CA GLY A 479 7.47 -5.92 -12.80
C GLY A 479 7.89 -7.39 -12.78
N LYS A 480 8.47 -7.83 -11.67
CA LYS A 480 9.02 -9.18 -11.46
C LYS A 480 8.75 -9.69 -10.05
N ASN A 481 8.56 -10.99 -9.91
CA ASN A 481 8.77 -11.71 -8.65
C ASN A 481 9.50 -13.03 -8.94
N GLU A 482 9.63 -13.91 -7.95
CA GLU A 482 10.35 -15.18 -8.06
C GLU A 482 9.74 -16.15 -9.09
N ASN A 483 8.49 -15.90 -9.52
CA ASN A 483 7.71 -16.79 -10.40
C ASN A 483 7.51 -16.22 -11.81
N GLY A 484 8.06 -15.06 -12.13
CA GLY A 484 8.07 -14.54 -13.49
C GLY A 484 8.03 -13.01 -13.58
N THR A 485 7.77 -12.52 -14.79
CA THR A 485 7.70 -11.09 -15.12
C THR A 485 6.39 -10.73 -15.80
N THR A 486 6.00 -9.47 -15.63
CA THR A 486 4.91 -8.83 -16.37
C THR A 486 5.30 -8.61 -17.85
N PRO A 487 4.33 -8.34 -18.74
CA PRO A 487 4.62 -7.66 -20.00
C PRO A 487 5.30 -6.31 -19.75
N ALA A 488 6.14 -5.86 -20.69
CA ALA A 488 6.79 -4.57 -20.57
C ALA A 488 5.78 -3.41 -20.65
N SER A 489 6.11 -2.31 -19.97
CA SER A 489 5.38 -1.05 -20.02
C SER A 489 5.32 -0.47 -21.44
N ASN A 490 4.58 0.64 -21.57
CA ASN A 490 4.80 1.58 -22.67
C ASN A 490 6.28 2.01 -22.73
N VAL A 491 6.74 2.32 -23.94
CA VAL A 491 8.08 2.83 -24.20
C VAL A 491 8.05 4.36 -24.15
N ILE A 492 8.96 4.97 -23.40
CA ILE A 492 9.23 6.41 -23.45
C ILE A 492 10.53 6.68 -24.21
N GLY A 493 10.67 7.91 -24.72
CA GLY A 493 11.86 8.38 -25.43
C GLY A 493 11.65 8.62 -26.94
N PRO A 494 12.68 9.09 -27.65
CA PRO A 494 14.07 9.17 -27.19
C PRO A 494 14.26 10.24 -26.11
N LEU A 495 14.84 9.83 -24.99
CA LEU A 495 15.23 10.71 -23.88
C LEU A 495 16.72 10.98 -24.01
N LYS A 496 17.07 12.25 -24.21
CA LYS A 496 18.46 12.69 -24.21
C LYS A 496 18.98 12.77 -22.78
N VAL A 497 20.05 12.05 -22.47
CA VAL A 497 20.68 12.05 -21.15
C VAL A 497 21.92 12.90 -21.21
N ASP A 498 21.88 14.12 -20.69
CA ASP A 498 23.05 15.03 -20.71
C ASP A 498 23.96 14.83 -19.50
N ARG A 499 23.43 14.26 -18.40
CA ARG A 499 24.16 14.00 -17.15
C ARG A 499 23.70 12.68 -16.53
N LYS A 500 24.60 12.02 -15.81
CA LYS A 500 24.28 10.87 -14.95
C LYS A 500 23.85 11.35 -13.58
N MET A 501 23.04 10.55 -12.88
CA MET A 501 22.66 10.80 -11.49
C MET A 501 22.91 9.54 -10.67
N MET A 502 23.56 9.71 -9.53
CA MET A 502 23.65 8.71 -8.47
C MET A 502 22.74 9.14 -7.33
N VAL A 503 21.93 8.21 -6.81
CA VAL A 503 21.12 8.41 -5.60
C VAL A 503 21.67 7.55 -4.47
N ASP A 504 21.94 8.19 -3.35
CA ASP A 504 22.37 7.58 -2.11
C ASP A 504 21.29 7.77 -1.04
N HIS A 505 20.70 6.64 -0.61
CA HIS A 505 19.70 6.60 0.46
C HIS A 505 20.35 6.44 1.83
N LEU A 506 21.69 6.44 1.89
CA LEU A 506 22.49 6.30 3.11
C LEU A 506 22.21 5.02 3.88
N LYS A 507 21.89 3.91 3.18
CA LYS A 507 21.77 2.56 3.76
C LYS A 507 23.06 2.14 4.46
N ASP A 508 24.18 2.54 3.87
CA ASP A 508 25.54 2.42 4.38
C ASP A 508 26.40 3.53 3.74
N PHE A 509 27.71 3.51 3.97
CA PHE A 509 28.66 4.47 3.39
C PHE A 509 29.35 3.96 2.11
N SER A 510 28.88 2.87 1.50
CA SER A 510 29.53 2.23 0.33
C SER A 510 29.56 3.12 -0.92
N LYS A 511 28.63 4.08 -1.03
CA LYS A 511 28.56 5.07 -2.11
C LYS A 511 29.35 6.34 -1.82
N THR A 512 29.98 6.44 -0.64
CA THR A 512 30.79 7.59 -0.25
C THR A 512 32.26 7.32 -0.53
N TYR A 513 32.98 8.34 -0.97
CA TYR A 513 34.44 8.26 -1.13
C TYR A 513 35.15 8.27 0.23
N ALA A 514 34.65 9.09 1.16
CA ALA A 514 35.15 9.15 2.54
C ALA A 514 34.05 9.70 3.45
N HIS A 515 34.13 9.35 4.73
CA HIS A 515 33.31 9.95 5.77
C HIS A 515 34.11 10.13 7.06
N SER A 516 33.67 11.05 7.92
CA SER A 516 34.28 11.21 9.24
C SER A 516 33.91 10.04 10.18
N PRO A 517 34.77 9.66 11.12
CA PRO A 517 34.56 8.49 11.99
C PRO A 517 33.43 8.68 13.01
N ASN A 518 32.98 9.91 13.22
CA ASN A 518 31.86 10.24 14.12
C ASN A 518 30.49 10.15 13.44
N LEU A 519 30.42 9.82 12.14
CA LEU A 519 29.16 9.53 11.45
C LEU A 519 28.82 8.04 11.53
N THR A 520 27.57 7.75 11.86
CA THR A 520 26.99 6.40 11.79
C THR A 520 25.67 6.45 11.03
N ILE A 521 25.25 5.31 10.47
CA ILE A 521 23.91 5.18 9.90
C ILE A 521 22.95 4.75 11.01
N SER A 522 21.93 5.57 11.26
CA SER A 522 20.82 5.18 12.12
C SER A 522 19.91 4.21 11.39
N THR A 523 19.60 3.09 12.05
CA THR A 523 18.60 2.10 11.62
C THR A 523 17.36 2.11 12.52
N GLU A 524 17.18 3.19 13.31
CA GLU A 524 16.06 3.31 14.23
C GLU A 524 14.75 3.49 13.45
N ALA A 525 13.92 2.45 13.45
CA ALA A 525 12.65 2.47 12.72
C ALA A 525 11.54 3.28 13.42
N TRP A 526 11.60 3.49 14.74
CA TRP A 526 10.56 4.24 15.46
C TRP A 526 11.10 4.88 16.75
N PRO A 527 10.75 6.14 17.08
CA PRO A 527 9.89 7.07 16.33
C PRO A 527 10.60 7.80 15.17
N ARG A 528 11.91 7.65 15.04
CA ARG A 528 12.75 8.39 14.09
C ARG A 528 12.26 8.33 12.64
N LEU A 529 11.90 7.15 12.12
CA LEU A 529 11.40 7.00 10.75
C LEU A 529 10.22 7.93 10.44
N ARG A 530 9.35 8.17 11.41
CA ARG A 530 8.23 9.11 11.27
C ARG A 530 8.71 10.56 11.31
N GLN A 531 9.70 10.86 12.14
CA GLN A 531 10.30 12.18 12.25
C GLN A 531 11.01 12.60 10.95
N THR A 532 11.49 11.62 10.18
CA THR A 532 12.23 11.79 8.91
C THR A 532 11.42 11.46 7.67
N GLU A 533 10.08 11.44 7.78
CA GLU A 533 9.17 11.20 6.65
C GLU A 533 9.49 9.92 5.87
N GLU A 534 9.84 8.85 6.56
CA GLU A 534 10.14 7.55 5.92
C GLU A 534 11.39 7.59 5.02
N GLU A 535 12.30 8.54 5.19
CA GLU A 535 13.70 8.27 4.87
C GLU A 535 14.16 7.18 5.87
N TYR A 536 14.49 6.00 5.36
CA TYR A 536 14.73 4.80 6.19
C TYR A 536 16.08 4.79 6.90
N TYR A 537 17.04 5.52 6.35
CA TYR A 537 18.39 5.59 6.87
C TYR A 537 18.84 7.03 6.99
N GLN A 538 19.59 7.32 8.05
CA GLN A 538 20.15 8.65 8.24
C GLN A 538 21.60 8.56 8.67
N ALA A 539 22.47 9.30 8.00
CA ALA A 539 23.79 9.59 8.55
C ALA A 539 23.64 10.58 9.71
N VAL A 540 24.03 10.14 10.90
CA VAL A 540 23.94 10.88 12.16
C VAL A 540 25.33 11.03 12.77
N ARG A 541 25.62 12.23 13.29
CA ARG A 541 26.86 12.44 14.04
C ARG A 541 26.72 11.98 15.48
N THR A 542 27.83 11.58 16.08
CA THR A 542 27.91 11.30 17.51
C THR A 542 27.60 12.59 18.30
N ALA A 543 26.77 12.50 19.33
CA ALA A 543 26.44 13.63 20.21
C ALA A 543 27.71 14.21 20.84
N SER A 544 27.78 15.53 20.96
CA SER A 544 28.92 16.28 21.50
C SER A 544 30.26 16.09 20.75
N SER A 545 30.25 15.46 19.56
CA SER A 545 31.42 15.34 18.69
C SER A 545 31.53 16.55 17.75
N GLY A 546 32.61 16.61 16.96
CA GLY A 546 32.76 17.62 15.91
C GLY A 546 31.72 17.49 14.79
N SER A 547 31.86 18.31 13.75
CA SER A 547 31.06 18.14 12.53
C SER A 547 31.25 16.74 11.93
N GLY A 548 30.18 16.20 11.36
CA GLY A 548 30.25 15.06 10.47
C GLY A 548 30.61 15.51 9.04
N GLU A 549 31.37 14.70 8.31
CA GLU A 549 31.75 14.95 6.93
C GLU A 549 31.37 13.75 6.05
N LEU A 550 30.68 13.98 4.94
CA LEU A 550 30.48 12.99 3.87
C LEU A 550 31.07 13.51 2.58
N VAL A 551 31.92 12.71 1.92
CA VAL A 551 32.59 13.06 0.67
C VAL A 551 32.14 12.13 -0.43
N TYR A 552 31.77 12.70 -1.57
CA TYR A 552 31.50 11.98 -2.81
C TYR A 552 32.51 12.36 -3.89
N ARG A 553 32.81 11.41 -4.79
CA ARG A 553 33.79 11.60 -5.86
C ARG A 553 33.23 11.13 -7.21
N ALA A 554 33.53 11.90 -8.25
CA ALA A 554 33.33 11.48 -9.63
C ALA A 554 34.49 12.00 -10.50
N ASP A 555 34.54 11.56 -11.77
CA ASP A 555 35.44 12.15 -12.76
C ASP A 555 35.14 13.65 -12.91
N GLU A 556 33.86 14.02 -12.92
CA GLU A 556 33.44 15.41 -12.78
C GLU A 556 32.04 15.49 -12.15
N VAL A 557 31.93 16.16 -11.00
CA VAL A 557 30.66 16.44 -10.32
C VAL A 557 30.02 17.66 -10.94
N LYS A 558 28.74 17.54 -11.31
CA LYS A 558 27.97 18.57 -11.99
C LYS A 558 26.92 19.21 -11.10
N SER A 559 26.26 18.44 -10.24
CA SER A 559 25.24 18.94 -9.32
C SER A 559 25.15 18.11 -8.05
N LEU A 560 24.55 18.68 -7.02
CA LEU A 560 24.29 18.00 -5.75
C LEU A 560 22.89 18.37 -5.25
N LYS A 561 22.14 17.40 -4.73
CA LYS A 561 20.95 17.67 -3.90
C LYS A 561 21.02 16.84 -2.63
N VAL A 562 20.82 17.47 -1.47
CA VAL A 562 20.87 16.81 -0.15
C VAL A 562 19.57 17.05 0.59
N VAL A 563 18.95 16.00 1.09
CA VAL A 563 17.80 16.06 2.01
C VAL A 563 18.29 15.77 3.42
N ALA A 564 18.02 16.69 4.34
CA ALA A 564 18.39 16.57 5.75
C ALA A 564 17.28 17.03 6.70
N PHE A 565 17.32 16.55 7.93
CA PHE A 565 16.32 16.81 8.97
C PHE A 565 16.98 17.42 10.21
N GLY A 566 16.33 18.43 10.80
CA GLY A 566 16.87 19.10 11.99
C GLY A 566 16.05 20.30 12.43
N GLU A 567 16.68 21.20 13.19
CA GLU A 567 16.02 22.34 13.84
C GLU A 567 15.94 23.60 12.96
N GLY A 568 16.62 23.65 11.81
CA GLY A 568 16.56 24.85 10.97
C GLY A 568 17.39 24.85 9.70
N ALA A 569 17.34 26.02 9.07
CA ALA A 569 17.96 26.34 7.81
C ALA A 569 19.44 25.93 7.78
N ASP A 570 20.30 26.50 8.62
CA ASP A 570 21.77 26.49 8.41
C ASP A 570 22.45 25.23 8.93
N SER A 571 21.94 24.08 8.49
CA SER A 571 22.34 22.79 9.02
C SER A 571 23.51 22.15 8.27
N LEU A 572 23.74 22.49 7.00
CA LEU A 572 24.81 21.89 6.18
C LEU A 572 25.65 22.94 5.47
N THR A 573 26.95 22.68 5.41
CA THR A 573 27.90 23.38 4.53
C THR A 573 28.31 22.46 3.39
N ILE A 574 28.25 22.96 2.16
CA ILE A 574 28.68 22.21 0.97
C ILE A 574 30.01 22.79 0.50
N LEU A 575 31.01 21.93 0.40
CA LEU A 575 32.33 22.27 -0.12
C LEU A 575 32.61 21.46 -1.39
N TYR A 576 33.46 21.99 -2.25
CA TYR A 576 33.88 21.29 -3.47
C TYR A 576 35.39 21.38 -3.66
N SER A 577 35.93 20.41 -4.40
CA SER A 577 37.38 20.34 -4.63
C SER A 577 37.70 19.63 -5.96
N PRO A 578 38.73 20.10 -6.70
CA PRO A 578 39.28 19.35 -7.82
C PRO A 578 40.22 18.21 -7.39
N ASP A 579 40.86 18.29 -6.22
CA ASP A 579 41.93 17.38 -5.77
C ASP A 579 41.60 16.58 -4.50
N GLY A 580 40.53 16.92 -3.79
CA GLY A 580 40.11 16.31 -2.52
C GLY A 580 40.92 16.79 -1.31
N GLN A 581 41.85 17.73 -1.48
CA GLN A 581 42.72 18.27 -0.45
C GLN A 581 42.38 19.73 -0.15
N SER A 582 42.25 20.54 -1.19
CA SER A 582 41.94 21.97 -1.12
C SER A 582 40.44 22.18 -1.32
N TRP A 583 39.74 22.62 -0.29
CA TRP A 583 38.28 22.72 -0.28
C TRP A 583 37.82 24.18 -0.43
N ASN A 584 36.90 24.39 -1.37
CA ASN A 584 36.27 25.69 -1.62
C ASN A 584 34.84 25.71 -1.10
N SER A 585 34.45 26.82 -0.47
CA SER A 585 33.09 27.07 0.02
C SER A 585 32.31 28.10 -0.82
N SER A 586 32.99 28.83 -1.70
CA SER A 586 32.39 29.87 -2.54
C SER A 586 31.62 29.24 -3.71
N LEU A 587 30.33 28.99 -3.51
CA LEU A 587 29.39 28.54 -4.53
C LEU A 587 28.49 29.70 -4.97
N ALA A 588 28.22 29.78 -6.27
CA ALA A 588 27.46 30.89 -6.87
C ALA A 588 25.99 30.97 -6.39
N ALA A 589 25.38 29.83 -6.01
CA ALA A 589 24.13 29.76 -5.26
C ALA A 589 23.89 28.32 -4.74
N VAL A 590 23.70 28.16 -3.43
CA VAL A 590 23.08 26.96 -2.85
C VAL A 590 21.60 27.26 -2.69
N GLN A 591 20.76 26.64 -3.51
CA GLN A 591 19.31 26.74 -3.36
C GLN A 591 18.89 25.94 -2.14
N LYS A 592 18.03 26.54 -1.33
CA LYS A 592 17.65 25.97 -0.05
C LYS A 592 16.17 26.11 0.18
N THR A 593 15.50 24.98 0.34
CA THR A 593 14.10 24.94 0.71
C THR A 593 13.98 24.31 2.09
N ILE A 594 13.23 24.98 2.96
CA ILE A 594 12.98 24.51 4.32
C ILE A 594 11.49 24.36 4.48
N ARG A 595 11.12 23.19 4.98
CA ARG A 595 9.77 22.89 5.43
C ARG A 595 9.86 22.75 6.95
N SER A 596 9.13 23.59 7.68
CA SER A 596 9.12 23.60 9.14
C SER A 596 8.58 22.29 9.72
N ALA A 597 9.04 21.94 10.93
CA ALA A 597 8.39 20.88 11.70
C ALA A 597 6.88 21.14 11.85
N TYR A 598 6.08 20.08 11.88
CA TYR A 598 4.64 20.18 12.07
C TYR A 598 4.15 19.18 13.13
N LEU A 599 3.01 19.48 13.75
CA LEU A 599 2.41 18.57 14.72
C LEU A 599 1.86 17.33 14.01
N SER A 600 2.26 16.14 14.44
CA SER A 600 1.62 14.92 13.95
C SER A 600 0.14 14.92 14.36
N GLU A 601 -0.77 14.93 13.37
CA GLU A 601 -2.22 14.84 13.62
C GLU A 601 -2.60 13.55 14.36
N TYR A 602 -1.77 12.50 14.28
CA TYR A 602 -2.04 11.17 14.82
C TYR A 602 -1.43 10.90 16.19
N SER A 603 -0.17 11.29 16.39
CA SER A 603 0.58 10.96 17.60
C SER A 603 0.85 12.17 18.49
N GLY A 604 0.33 13.35 18.12
CA GLY A 604 0.71 14.61 18.75
C GLY A 604 2.24 14.76 18.77
N GLN A 605 2.78 15.26 19.87
CA GLN A 605 4.19 15.60 19.99
C GLN A 605 5.15 14.40 19.94
N THR A 606 4.68 13.18 20.21
CA THR A 606 5.53 12.00 20.38
C THR A 606 6.39 11.67 19.16
N ASN A 607 5.88 11.94 17.94
CA ASN A 607 6.56 11.61 16.68
C ASN A 607 6.53 12.79 15.69
N ASN A 608 6.62 14.02 16.20
CA ASN A 608 6.61 15.21 15.34
C ASN A 608 7.72 15.14 14.28
N PRO A 609 7.37 15.30 12.99
CA PRO A 609 8.35 15.51 11.94
C PRO A 609 9.26 16.68 12.25
N LEU A 610 10.56 16.47 12.08
CA LEU A 610 11.58 17.53 12.18
C LEU A 610 11.46 18.48 11.00
N ALA A 611 12.14 19.64 11.01
CA ALA A 611 12.21 20.45 9.80
C ALA A 611 13.00 19.69 8.72
N LYS A 612 12.52 19.73 7.47
CA LYS A 612 13.17 19.10 6.30
C LYS A 612 13.80 20.21 5.49
N CYS A 613 15.09 20.08 5.28
CA CYS A 613 15.89 21.00 4.51
C CYS A 613 16.38 20.28 3.26
N THR A 614 16.11 20.86 2.09
CA THR A 614 16.72 20.42 0.84
C THR A 614 17.73 21.47 0.40
N TYR A 615 18.95 21.03 0.14
CA TYR A 615 20.04 21.86 -0.40
C TYR A 615 20.32 21.40 -1.81
N ALA A 616 20.28 22.31 -2.79
CA ALA A 616 20.55 22.00 -4.18
C ALA A 616 21.64 22.93 -4.76
N VAL A 617 22.55 22.33 -5.50
CA VAL A 617 23.59 23.00 -6.30
C VAL A 617 23.45 22.49 -7.72
N ASP A 618 22.91 23.34 -8.61
CA ASP A 618 22.57 22.94 -9.98
C ASP A 618 23.80 22.84 -10.90
N SER A 619 24.87 23.55 -10.56
CA SER A 619 26.13 23.55 -11.27
C SER A 619 27.31 23.78 -10.33
N PHE A 620 28.30 22.89 -10.38
CA PHE A 620 29.63 23.13 -9.83
C PHE A 620 30.58 23.74 -10.88
N PRO A 621 31.66 24.41 -10.46
CA PRO A 621 32.73 24.84 -11.36
C PRO A 621 33.33 23.66 -12.13
N ALA A 622 33.78 23.93 -13.36
CA ALA A 622 34.42 22.92 -14.20
C ALA A 622 35.64 22.29 -13.50
N GLY A 623 35.79 20.97 -13.66
CA GLY A 623 36.88 20.22 -13.02
C GLY A 623 36.66 19.91 -11.54
N THR A 624 35.48 20.21 -10.97
CA THR A 624 35.10 19.73 -9.64
C THR A 624 35.02 18.20 -9.66
N ARG A 625 35.80 17.53 -8.82
CA ARG A 625 35.84 16.04 -8.74
C ARG A 625 35.29 15.51 -7.42
N TYR A 626 35.33 16.33 -6.38
CA TYR A 626 34.93 15.99 -5.03
C TYR A 626 33.92 17.00 -4.52
N VAL A 627 32.91 16.50 -3.80
CA VAL A 627 32.00 17.33 -3.01
C VAL A 627 31.98 16.80 -1.59
N LYS A 628 32.06 17.70 -0.61
CA LYS A 628 31.99 17.39 0.81
C LYS A 628 30.78 18.07 1.43
N ILE A 629 29.96 17.30 2.12
CA ILE A 629 28.85 17.78 2.93
C ILE A 629 29.31 17.76 4.38
N VAL A 630 29.30 18.92 5.03
CA VAL A 630 29.71 19.09 6.42
C VAL A 630 28.49 19.44 7.26
N THR A 631 28.24 18.69 8.33
CA THR A 631 27.14 18.98 9.25
C THR A 631 27.48 20.18 10.12
N ALA A 632 26.49 21.03 10.41
CA ALA A 632 26.59 22.08 11.42
C ALA A 632 26.61 21.49 12.85
N ASN A 633 26.54 22.38 13.85
CA ASN A 633 26.38 22.04 15.27
C ASN A 633 27.51 21.17 15.86
N ALA A 634 28.76 21.42 15.48
CA ALA A 634 29.92 20.83 16.12
C ALA A 634 29.90 21.08 17.65
N GLY A 635 30.11 20.04 18.44
CA GLY A 635 30.09 20.08 19.90
C GLY A 635 28.69 20.05 20.54
N ALA A 636 27.60 20.07 19.76
CA ALA A 636 26.25 20.10 20.29
C ALA A 636 25.80 18.72 20.82
N ALA A 637 25.02 18.73 21.91
CA ALA A 637 24.51 17.53 22.57
C ALA A 637 23.42 16.78 21.77
N ASN A 638 22.67 17.48 20.91
CA ASN A 638 21.78 16.81 19.94
C ASN A 638 22.61 16.12 18.85
N THR A 639 22.00 15.43 17.89
CA THR A 639 22.71 14.78 16.76
C THR A 639 22.34 15.39 15.40
N PHE A 640 21.70 16.56 15.39
CA PHE A 640 21.25 17.22 14.16
C PHE A 640 22.39 17.95 13.43
N PRO A 641 22.26 18.13 12.10
CA PRO A 641 21.23 17.51 11.25
C PRO A 641 21.45 16.03 10.98
N TRP A 642 20.36 15.34 10.67
CA TRP A 642 20.35 13.99 10.15
C TRP A 642 20.27 14.05 8.62
N MET A 643 21.29 13.56 7.92
CA MET A 643 21.26 13.50 6.45
C MET A 643 20.52 12.24 6.04
N GLY A 644 19.47 12.37 5.22
CA GLY A 644 18.62 11.24 4.82
C GLY A 644 18.85 10.77 3.39
N ARG A 645 19.18 11.68 2.47
CA ARG A 645 19.34 11.33 1.05
C ARG A 645 20.27 12.29 0.32
N VAL A 646 21.09 11.76 -0.59
CA VAL A 646 21.99 12.54 -1.44
C VAL A 646 21.82 12.16 -2.91
N TYR A 647 21.77 13.15 -3.78
CA TYR A 647 21.77 13.02 -5.23
C TYR A 647 23.02 13.69 -5.77
N VAL A 648 23.86 12.96 -6.50
CA VAL A 648 25.06 13.51 -7.14
C VAL A 648 24.89 13.39 -8.65
N GLY A 649 24.78 14.53 -9.32
CA GLY A 649 24.82 14.60 -10.77
C GLY A 649 26.27 14.67 -11.25
N PHE A 650 26.65 13.87 -12.23
CA PHE A 650 28.05 13.76 -12.66
C PHE A 650 28.19 13.40 -14.15
N SER A 651 29.41 13.55 -14.66
CA SER A 651 29.87 12.98 -15.94
C SER A 651 31.08 12.07 -15.72
N GLY A 652 31.29 11.13 -16.65
CA GLY A 652 32.31 10.08 -16.52
C GLY A 652 31.89 8.98 -15.55
N SER A 653 32.83 8.56 -14.70
CA SER A 653 32.65 7.52 -13.69
C SER A 653 32.42 8.11 -12.31
N PHE A 654 31.60 7.42 -11.51
CA PHE A 654 31.42 7.67 -10.09
C PHE A 654 32.36 6.76 -9.31
N HIS A 655 33.02 7.28 -8.26
CA HIS A 655 34.11 6.60 -7.54
C HIS A 655 33.87 6.51 -6.04
#